data_AF-A0A914N5W6-F1
#
_entry.id   AF-A0A914N5W6-F1
#
_cell.length_a   1.000
_cell.length_b   1.000
_cell.length_c   1.000
_cell.angle_alpha   90.00
_cell.angle_beta   90.00
_cell.angle_gamma   90.00
#
_symmetry.space_group_name_H-M   'P 1'
#
loop_
_entity.id
_entity.type
_entity.pdbx_description
1 polymer ?
#
loop_
_entity_poly.entity_id
_entity_poly.type
_entity_poly.pdbx_seq_one_letter_code
_entity_poly.pdbx_strand_id
1 'polypeptide(L)'
;MTPFIPPLMSKDVCHRCSKPVYPTDKIGPLKDGTFFHQGCFKCYLCGSRLALKTYCNNRESIDDREVYCRSHVPIAKPHDPTLPPPLPSPAEYLNGNNNNNGVEHHNNRQRQLDAGLQDLKIAHAMKVTQVRKPYPKIQHGGAKYIVDYDTQSRLELLHRQKEDKLYEEFEAEREKEFQKVEKEFKEEWERNLIEISKKYGNVKNSELLKELTIKKDKKLETINFKLKERERTKTHEMVDQQAKEMLDLWRQARYQQRDYDVDETTSSCSSTGVPSSYPTTPPPPMPPSCSKRHIYTDTSVFTQIDQLAVSVASQEMQTFTELVRSLTSGARSDVDKARAIYRWITVKNLNVMTFDPNLDKDNPMSLLRGIKYGTESYHVLFKRLCSYAGLHCDVIKGFSKSAGYQPGIPFPDNRFRNTWNAAFLDGSWRFVQCNWGARHLVNAKDLGVKNGDRRSIEDKNEIEGDANLRYEYDDHYFMTDPEEMIYEFFPDDAQWQLLPRPITLKQFEQLPFVRSLFFPDRSGAVGISLSMGPESTKNLIFHYYLRFFDGTENSETLQNGCSLKRYVMQSMNTKNDVVLFRVHVPTSEPLLLDIFANSVSAEHYLTGQPVKFKSVCKFKIICEHLCHVMVPLPECASGEWGPYKATRLFGLIPITHEDPIINCGQYCDIRFRMLRPLNEFVANLHRNGVDSKRLQRCVQCSVYENEILISLEFPDEGQYGLELYTRDSNQKTLNGKQLFTHCCKYLINSRVQ
;
A
#
# COMPACT_ATOMS: atom_id res chain seq x y z
N MET A 1 15.99 -41.78 -62.32
CA MET A 1 16.36 -40.51 -61.66
C MET A 1 15.90 -40.59 -60.23
N THR A 2 16.80 -40.95 -59.33
CA THR A 2 16.62 -40.91 -57.87
C THR A 2 16.73 -39.46 -57.38
N PRO A 3 15.92 -39.01 -56.39
CA PRO A 3 16.00 -37.65 -55.88
C PRO A 3 17.27 -37.46 -55.05
N PHE A 4 17.87 -36.29 -55.20
CA PHE A 4 19.07 -35.82 -54.51
C PHE A 4 18.79 -35.67 -53.00
N ILE A 5 19.51 -36.41 -52.14
CA ILE A 5 19.49 -36.24 -50.68
C ILE A 5 20.61 -35.23 -50.32
N PRO A 6 20.31 -34.07 -49.73
CA PRO A 6 21.35 -33.16 -49.22
C PRO A 6 22.00 -33.75 -47.97
N PRO A 7 23.31 -33.52 -47.74
CA PRO A 7 24.02 -34.05 -46.58
C PRO A 7 23.52 -33.38 -45.29
N LEU A 8 23.37 -34.19 -44.23
CA LEU A 8 23.10 -33.74 -42.86
C LEU A 8 24.14 -32.69 -42.43
N MET A 9 23.78 -31.41 -42.46
CA MET A 9 24.58 -30.36 -41.83
C MET A 9 24.51 -30.54 -40.31
N SER A 10 25.67 -30.74 -39.68
CA SER A 10 25.82 -30.72 -38.23
C SER A 10 25.28 -29.40 -37.68
N LYS A 11 24.23 -29.45 -36.85
CA LYS A 11 23.67 -28.27 -36.19
C LYS A 11 24.56 -27.89 -35.02
N ASP A 12 25.33 -26.80 -35.16
CA ASP A 12 26.05 -26.21 -34.04
C ASP A 12 25.04 -25.72 -32.98
N VAL A 13 25.32 -25.98 -31.71
CA VAL A 13 24.44 -25.63 -30.57
C VAL A 13 25.04 -24.55 -29.68
N CYS A 14 24.19 -23.72 -29.10
CA CYS A 14 24.57 -22.65 -28.19
C CYS A 14 25.04 -23.23 -26.86
N HIS A 15 26.22 -22.85 -26.38
CA HIS A 15 26.78 -23.40 -25.16
C HIS A 15 25.96 -23.03 -23.91
N ARG A 16 25.34 -21.83 -23.89
CA ARG A 16 24.48 -21.37 -22.77
C ARG A 16 23.12 -22.04 -22.72
N CYS A 17 22.39 -22.11 -23.84
CA CYS A 17 21.00 -22.57 -23.85
C CYS A 17 20.80 -23.94 -24.51
N SER A 18 21.86 -24.56 -25.04
CA SER A 18 21.88 -25.87 -25.73
C SER A 18 20.95 -25.98 -26.95
N LYS A 19 20.41 -24.86 -27.46
CA LYS A 19 19.56 -24.81 -28.66
C LYS A 19 20.42 -24.61 -29.93
N PRO A 20 19.97 -25.08 -31.11
CA PRO A 20 20.70 -24.87 -32.37
C PRO A 20 20.88 -23.39 -32.69
N VAL A 21 22.06 -23.03 -33.19
CA VAL A 21 22.42 -21.65 -33.56
C VAL A 21 22.50 -21.55 -35.08
N TYR A 22 21.65 -20.70 -35.65
CA TYR A 22 21.65 -20.45 -37.09
C TYR A 22 22.73 -19.43 -37.47
N PRO A 23 23.29 -19.48 -38.70
CA PRO A 23 24.39 -18.63 -39.12
C PRO A 23 24.18 -17.12 -38.91
N THR A 24 22.94 -16.64 -38.98
CA THR A 24 22.56 -15.22 -38.80
C THR A 24 22.60 -14.73 -37.35
N ASP A 25 22.55 -15.62 -36.37
CA ASP A 25 22.53 -15.30 -34.92
C ASP A 25 23.76 -15.91 -34.19
N LYS A 26 24.77 -16.34 -34.96
CA LYS A 26 25.90 -17.12 -34.46
C LYS A 26 27.05 -16.24 -34.00
N ILE A 27 27.44 -16.38 -32.73
CA ILE A 27 28.69 -15.84 -32.17
C ILE A 27 29.64 -16.99 -31.85
N GLY A 28 30.81 -17.02 -32.48
CA GLY A 28 31.87 -18.01 -32.28
C GLY A 28 32.53 -18.45 -33.60
N PRO A 29 33.45 -19.43 -33.55
CA PRO A 29 33.81 -20.19 -32.35
C PRO A 29 34.66 -19.35 -31.39
N LEU A 30 34.46 -19.57 -30.09
CA LEU A 30 35.37 -19.09 -29.04
C LEU A 30 36.66 -19.93 -29.04
N LYS A 31 37.63 -19.58 -28.18
CA LYS A 31 38.93 -20.27 -28.07
C LYS A 31 38.83 -21.76 -27.75
N ASP A 32 37.71 -22.19 -27.17
CA ASP A 32 37.37 -23.56 -26.80
C ASP A 32 36.47 -24.28 -27.85
N GLY A 33 36.20 -23.64 -28.99
CA GLY A 33 35.34 -24.18 -30.05
C GLY A 33 33.83 -24.00 -29.80
N THR A 34 33.42 -23.27 -28.77
CA THR A 34 31.99 -23.09 -28.44
C THR A 34 31.31 -21.96 -29.23
N PHE A 35 29.99 -22.06 -29.38
CA PHE A 35 29.14 -21.08 -30.06
C PHE A 35 28.02 -20.58 -29.15
N PHE A 36 27.57 -19.34 -29.35
CA PHE A 36 26.46 -18.71 -28.63
C PHE A 36 25.50 -17.99 -29.59
N HIS A 37 24.24 -17.80 -29.19
CA HIS A 37 23.36 -16.82 -29.85
C HIS A 37 23.82 -15.39 -29.57
N GLN A 38 23.57 -14.44 -30.48
CA GLN A 38 23.85 -13.02 -30.24
C GLN A 38 23.09 -12.50 -29.01
N GLY A 39 21.87 -13.00 -28.79
CA GLY A 39 21.08 -12.76 -27.58
C GLY A 39 21.65 -13.40 -26.31
N CYS A 40 22.32 -14.54 -26.44
CA CYS A 40 22.92 -15.30 -25.35
C CYS A 40 24.34 -14.85 -25.00
N PHE A 41 24.98 -13.95 -25.75
CA PHE A 41 26.35 -13.50 -25.47
C PHE A 41 26.37 -12.22 -24.62
N LYS A 42 25.91 -12.34 -23.37
CA LYS A 42 25.76 -11.24 -22.40
C LYS A 42 26.33 -11.62 -21.04
N CYS A 43 26.79 -10.64 -20.27
CA CYS A 43 27.26 -10.88 -18.90
C CYS A 43 26.13 -11.47 -18.05
N TYR A 44 26.38 -12.62 -17.41
CA TYR A 44 25.39 -13.31 -16.57
C TYR A 44 24.85 -12.43 -15.42
N LEU A 45 25.70 -11.62 -14.78
CA LEU A 45 25.32 -10.83 -13.61
C LEU A 45 24.66 -9.49 -13.92
N CYS A 46 25.09 -8.79 -14.98
CA CYS A 46 24.62 -7.42 -15.26
C CYS A 46 23.91 -7.26 -16.61
N GLY A 47 23.79 -8.33 -17.40
CA GLY A 47 23.05 -8.35 -18.67
C GLY A 47 23.67 -7.56 -19.83
N SER A 48 24.84 -6.95 -19.64
CA SER A 48 25.54 -6.18 -20.68
C SER A 48 25.89 -7.07 -21.87
N ARG A 49 25.66 -6.59 -23.11
CA ARG A 49 26.10 -7.29 -24.33
C ARG A 49 27.62 -7.35 -24.39
N LEU A 50 28.17 -8.54 -24.61
CA LEU A 50 29.60 -8.78 -24.70
C LEU A 50 30.00 -8.95 -26.17
N ALA A 51 31.29 -8.79 -26.44
CA ALA A 51 31.91 -9.07 -27.74
C ALA A 51 33.07 -10.04 -27.53
N LEU A 52 33.56 -10.70 -28.59
CA LEU A 52 34.67 -11.67 -28.49
C LEU A 52 35.95 -11.11 -27.86
N LYS A 53 36.09 -9.78 -27.73
CA LYS A 53 37.22 -9.10 -27.06
C LYS A 53 36.94 -8.72 -25.59
N THR A 54 35.69 -8.72 -25.14
CA THR A 54 35.28 -8.17 -23.84
C THR A 54 34.70 -9.22 -22.88
N TYR A 55 34.48 -10.43 -23.34
CA TYR A 55 34.00 -11.53 -22.51
C TYR A 55 35.13 -12.15 -21.67
N CYS A 56 34.75 -12.72 -20.52
CA CYS A 56 35.60 -13.47 -19.60
C CYS A 56 34.85 -14.74 -19.18
N ASN A 57 35.54 -15.88 -19.11
CA ASN A 57 34.97 -17.13 -18.61
C ASN A 57 35.31 -17.30 -17.14
N ASN A 58 34.44 -18.00 -16.41
CA ASN A 58 34.74 -18.40 -15.05
C ASN A 58 35.97 -19.34 -15.04
N ARG A 59 36.96 -19.04 -14.19
CA ARG A 59 38.19 -19.82 -14.07
C ARG A 59 38.13 -20.88 -12.98
N GLU A 60 37.09 -20.86 -12.14
CA GLU A 60 36.91 -21.79 -11.02
C GLU A 60 36.10 -23.03 -11.37
N SER A 61 35.28 -22.95 -12.41
CA SER A 61 34.46 -24.07 -12.88
C SER A 61 34.56 -24.17 -14.39
N ILE A 62 35.15 -25.28 -14.86
CA ILE A 62 35.20 -25.63 -16.29
C ILE A 62 33.79 -25.99 -16.81
N ASP A 63 32.87 -26.35 -15.92
CA ASP A 63 31.48 -26.69 -16.26
C ASP A 63 30.56 -25.46 -16.33
N ASP A 64 31.07 -24.29 -15.97
CA ASP A 64 30.31 -23.04 -16.05
C ASP A 64 30.20 -22.57 -17.51
N ARG A 65 28.98 -22.66 -18.04
CA ARG A 65 28.65 -22.31 -19.42
C ARG A 65 28.38 -20.81 -19.60
N GLU A 66 28.55 -20.01 -18.55
CA GLU A 66 28.27 -18.59 -18.53
C GLU A 66 29.47 -17.72 -18.95
N VAL A 67 29.17 -16.59 -19.59
CA VAL A 67 30.14 -15.55 -19.95
C VAL A 67 29.91 -14.29 -19.13
N TYR A 68 31.01 -13.68 -18.67
CA TYR A 68 31.04 -12.54 -17.76
C TYR A 68 31.77 -11.35 -18.39
N CYS A 69 31.52 -10.13 -17.89
CA CYS A 69 32.41 -9.00 -18.16
C CYS A 69 33.59 -9.02 -17.17
N ARG A 70 34.65 -8.26 -17.46
CA ARG A 70 35.87 -8.20 -16.60
C ARG A 70 35.58 -7.88 -15.14
N SER A 71 34.57 -7.07 -14.85
CA SER A 71 34.20 -6.68 -13.48
C SER A 71 33.40 -7.73 -12.72
N HIS A 72 32.86 -8.74 -13.41
CA HIS A 72 31.93 -9.72 -12.88
C HIS A 72 32.43 -11.16 -13.04
N VAL A 73 33.63 -11.36 -13.56
CA VAL A 73 34.23 -12.70 -13.63
C VAL A 73 34.54 -13.18 -12.20
N PRO A 74 34.08 -14.37 -11.78
CA PRO A 74 34.39 -14.93 -10.46
C PRO A 74 35.91 -15.09 -10.26
N ILE A 75 36.42 -14.71 -9.08
CA ILE A 75 37.83 -14.82 -8.67
C ILE A 75 37.88 -15.52 -7.29
N ALA A 76 38.71 -16.55 -7.17
CA ALA A 76 38.87 -17.40 -5.98
C ALA A 76 39.16 -16.63 -4.67
N LYS A 77 38.47 -17.01 -3.58
CA LYS A 77 38.88 -16.76 -2.18
C LYS A 77 38.53 -17.99 -1.29
N PRO A 78 39.27 -18.25 -0.18
CA PRO A 78 39.41 -19.60 0.40
C PRO A 78 38.42 -19.96 1.52
N HIS A 79 37.94 -21.22 1.48
CA HIS A 79 37.43 -22.13 2.54
C HIS A 79 36.14 -21.83 3.35
N ASP A 80 35.35 -22.91 3.52
CA ASP A 80 34.06 -23.06 4.23
C ASP A 80 34.14 -24.33 5.14
N PRO A 81 33.36 -24.47 6.24
CA PRO A 81 32.72 -25.78 6.49
C PRO A 81 31.33 -25.82 7.19
N THR A 82 30.37 -26.47 6.52
CA THR A 82 29.44 -27.58 6.94
C THR A 82 28.35 -27.44 8.02
N LEU A 83 27.13 -27.95 7.71
CA LEU A 83 25.93 -28.16 8.56
C LEU A 83 25.64 -29.66 8.85
N PRO A 84 24.99 -30.04 9.99
CA PRO A 84 24.56 -31.42 10.33
C PRO A 84 23.03 -31.70 10.13
N PRO A 85 22.54 -32.97 10.26
CA PRO A 85 21.31 -33.51 9.62
C PRO A 85 20.02 -33.55 10.52
N PRO A 86 18.82 -33.91 9.99
CA PRO A 86 17.52 -33.76 10.70
C PRO A 86 16.99 -35.04 11.41
N LEU A 87 16.08 -34.84 12.37
CA LEU A 87 15.34 -35.86 13.17
C LEU A 87 13.80 -35.76 12.98
N PRO A 88 13.00 -36.79 13.39
CA PRO A 88 11.77 -37.24 12.72
C PRO A 88 10.43 -36.72 13.30
N SER A 89 9.33 -36.96 12.57
CA SER A 89 7.96 -36.50 12.84
C SER A 89 7.15 -37.39 13.82
N PRO A 90 6.20 -36.84 14.59
CA PRO A 90 5.24 -37.61 15.37
C PRO A 90 3.83 -37.63 14.76
N ALA A 91 3.23 -38.83 14.73
CA ALA A 91 1.80 -39.07 14.61
C ALA A 91 1.25 -39.59 15.94
N GLU A 92 -0.07 -39.47 16.09
CA GLU A 92 -0.95 -40.03 17.13
C GLU A 92 -1.03 -39.24 18.44
N TYR A 93 -2.24 -38.72 18.74
CA TYR A 93 -3.08 -39.13 19.88
C TYR A 93 -4.47 -38.48 19.75
N LEU A 94 -5.47 -39.30 19.42
CA LEU A 94 -6.88 -39.04 19.69
C LEU A 94 -7.22 -39.61 21.08
N ASN A 95 -7.80 -38.80 21.95
CA ASN A 95 -8.97 -39.20 22.75
C ASN A 95 -9.50 -38.01 23.58
N GLY A 96 -10.70 -37.56 23.23
CA GLY A 96 -11.51 -36.70 24.07
C GLY A 96 -12.35 -37.53 25.03
N ASN A 97 -12.55 -37.02 26.25
CA ASN A 97 -13.55 -37.55 27.18
C ASN A 97 -14.46 -36.40 27.63
N ASN A 98 -15.76 -36.62 27.40
CA ASN A 98 -16.89 -35.78 27.82
C ASN A 98 -17.06 -35.76 29.34
N ASN A 99 -17.57 -34.65 29.89
CA ASN A 99 -18.67 -34.70 30.87
C ASN A 99 -19.30 -33.31 31.19
N ASN A 100 -20.57 -33.20 30.79
CA ASN A 100 -21.76 -32.76 31.55
C ASN A 100 -21.90 -31.39 32.24
N ASN A 101 -22.94 -30.70 31.76
CA ASN A 101 -24.13 -30.16 32.45
C ASN A 101 -24.05 -28.93 33.38
N GLY A 102 -24.80 -27.91 32.95
CA GLY A 102 -25.37 -26.87 33.80
C GLY A 102 -26.30 -25.97 32.98
N VAL A 103 -27.60 -26.27 32.98
CA VAL A 103 -28.67 -25.45 32.38
C VAL A 103 -29.22 -24.50 33.45
N GLU A 104 -29.26 -23.20 33.16
CA GLU A 104 -30.25 -22.31 33.76
C GLU A 104 -30.79 -21.32 32.71
N HIS A 105 -32.13 -21.27 32.64
CA HIS A 105 -32.93 -20.36 31.84
C HIS A 105 -33.06 -19.00 32.52
N HIS A 106 -32.84 -17.90 31.78
CA HIS A 106 -33.53 -16.64 32.05
C HIS A 106 -33.92 -15.92 30.75
N ASN A 107 -35.24 -15.79 30.57
CA ASN A 107 -35.89 -14.92 29.58
C ASN A 107 -35.59 -13.45 29.90
N ASN A 108 -35.19 -12.64 28.90
CA ASN A 108 -35.94 -11.44 28.51
C ASN A 108 -35.29 -10.63 27.37
N ARG A 109 -36.17 -10.21 26.44
CA ARG A 109 -36.16 -8.96 25.66
C ARG A 109 -35.06 -8.79 24.62
N GLN A 110 -35.45 -9.09 23.38
CA GLN A 110 -34.96 -8.46 22.15
C GLN A 110 -34.75 -6.95 22.35
N ARG A 111 -33.50 -6.55 22.56
CA ARG A 111 -33.02 -5.25 22.09
C ARG A 111 -32.32 -5.53 20.77
N GLN A 112 -32.91 -5.01 19.71
CA GLN A 112 -32.31 -4.86 18.39
C GLN A 112 -31.00 -4.08 18.58
N LEU A 113 -29.87 -4.79 18.63
CA LEU A 113 -28.55 -4.21 18.79
C LEU A 113 -28.13 -3.60 17.45
N ASP A 114 -27.89 -2.30 17.42
CA ASP A 114 -27.25 -1.54 16.33
C ASP A 114 -25.79 -2.02 16.13
N ALA A 115 -25.62 -3.20 15.55
CA ALA A 115 -24.35 -3.95 15.49
C ALA A 115 -23.38 -3.50 14.36
N GLY A 116 -23.21 -2.19 14.15
CA GLY A 116 -22.32 -1.68 13.09
C GLY A 116 -21.44 -0.51 13.52
N LEU A 117 -22.03 0.50 14.17
CA LEU A 117 -21.29 1.72 14.54
C LEU A 117 -20.43 1.53 15.81
N GLN A 118 -20.93 0.77 16.79
CA GLN A 118 -20.15 0.41 17.99
C GLN A 118 -19.05 -0.60 17.65
N ASP A 119 -19.27 -1.43 16.63
CA ASP A 119 -18.28 -2.40 16.16
C ASP A 119 -17.23 -1.80 15.26
N LEU A 120 -17.46 -0.68 14.56
CA LEU A 120 -16.38 0.12 13.98
C LEU A 120 -15.47 0.71 15.07
N LYS A 121 -16.04 1.08 16.22
CA LYS A 121 -15.29 1.53 17.41
C LYS A 121 -14.54 0.38 18.09
N ILE A 122 -15.00 -0.87 17.93
CA ILE A 122 -14.38 -2.10 18.46
C ILE A 122 -13.41 -2.74 17.45
N ALA A 123 -13.63 -2.66 16.13
CA ALA A 123 -12.70 -3.10 15.08
C ALA A 123 -11.48 -2.17 15.01
N HIS A 124 -11.67 -0.87 15.28
CA HIS A 124 -10.59 0.06 15.60
C HIS A 124 -9.83 -0.34 16.87
N ALA A 125 -10.48 -1.00 17.84
CA ALA A 125 -9.86 -1.51 19.06
C ALA A 125 -9.21 -2.90 18.87
N MET A 126 -9.66 -3.72 17.92
CA MET A 126 -9.21 -5.10 17.70
C MET A 126 -8.09 -5.24 16.65
N LYS A 127 -7.84 -4.23 15.78
CA LYS A 127 -6.64 -4.21 14.90
C LYS A 127 -5.34 -3.85 15.63
N VAL A 128 -5.40 -3.73 16.95
CA VAL A 128 -4.27 -3.68 17.89
C VAL A 128 -3.60 -5.07 18.07
N THR A 129 -4.08 -6.15 17.40
CA THR A 129 -3.51 -7.54 17.51
C THR A 129 -3.18 -8.44 16.25
N GLN A 130 -2.85 -7.98 15.02
CA GLN A 130 -2.02 -8.69 13.95
C GLN A 130 -0.48 -8.42 13.71
N VAL A 131 0.35 -9.44 13.53
CA VAL A 131 1.82 -9.34 13.50
C VAL A 131 2.37 -9.37 12.08
N ARG A 132 3.45 -8.59 11.87
CA ARG A 132 4.34 -8.67 10.70
C ARG A 132 5.12 -9.99 10.68
N LYS A 133 4.97 -10.79 9.62
CA LYS A 133 5.88 -11.89 9.29
C LYS A 133 7.11 -11.35 8.55
N PRO A 134 8.34 -11.83 8.82
CA PRO A 134 9.46 -11.60 7.92
C PRO A 134 9.30 -12.44 6.64
N TYR A 135 9.58 -11.84 5.48
CA TYR A 135 9.54 -12.48 4.17
C TYR A 135 10.48 -13.69 4.10
N PRO A 136 10.07 -14.84 3.54
CA PRO A 136 11.02 -15.85 3.10
C PRO A 136 11.87 -15.26 1.95
N LYS A 137 13.20 -15.43 2.02
CA LYS A 137 14.10 -15.19 0.89
C LYS A 137 13.84 -16.25 -0.18
N ILE A 138 12.92 -15.96 -1.09
CA ILE A 138 12.66 -16.79 -2.27
C ILE A 138 13.74 -16.45 -3.32
N GLN A 139 14.40 -17.50 -3.82
CA GLN A 139 15.37 -17.41 -4.92
C GLN A 139 14.69 -17.02 -6.24
N HIS A 140 15.45 -16.33 -7.10
CA HIS A 140 14.98 -15.54 -8.23
C HIS A 140 14.32 -16.31 -9.38
N GLY A 141 13.20 -15.78 -9.86
CA GLY A 141 12.79 -15.82 -11.27
C GLY A 141 12.08 -14.49 -11.56
N GLY A 142 12.51 -13.74 -12.59
CA GLY A 142 11.80 -12.52 -13.01
C GLY A 142 10.32 -12.79 -13.33
N ALA A 143 9.51 -11.75 -13.53
CA ALA A 143 8.09 -11.90 -13.86
C ALA A 143 7.87 -12.95 -14.98
N LYS A 144 7.48 -14.17 -14.60
CA LYS A 144 7.16 -15.24 -15.55
C LYS A 144 5.79 -14.93 -16.13
N TYR A 145 5.74 -14.35 -17.33
CA TYR A 145 4.50 -14.28 -18.09
C TYR A 145 4.16 -15.69 -18.55
N ILE A 146 3.11 -16.25 -17.95
CA ILE A 146 2.63 -17.59 -18.25
C ILE A 146 1.88 -17.57 -19.59
N VAL A 147 1.25 -16.43 -19.92
CA VAL A 147 0.60 -16.21 -21.20
C VAL A 147 1.62 -15.75 -22.25
N ASP A 148 1.67 -16.49 -23.35
CA ASP A 148 2.50 -16.22 -24.53
C ASP A 148 2.25 -14.83 -25.14
N TYR A 149 3.28 -14.28 -25.81
CA TYR A 149 3.20 -12.93 -26.36
C TYR A 149 2.16 -12.80 -27.46
N ASP A 150 2.30 -13.62 -28.49
CA ASP A 150 1.49 -13.56 -29.70
C ASP A 150 0.04 -13.92 -29.39
N THR A 151 -0.17 -14.84 -28.44
CA THR A 151 -1.52 -15.24 -28.02
C THR A 151 -2.29 -14.10 -27.34
N GLN A 152 -1.65 -13.37 -26.41
CA GLN A 152 -2.27 -12.21 -25.77
C GLN A 152 -2.52 -11.08 -26.77
N SER A 153 -1.54 -10.79 -27.64
CA SER A 153 -1.65 -9.76 -28.68
C SER A 153 -2.75 -10.07 -29.70
N ARG A 154 -2.95 -11.33 -30.07
CA ARG A 154 -4.05 -11.74 -30.97
C ARG A 154 -5.42 -11.51 -30.34
N LEU A 155 -5.58 -11.80 -29.03
CA LEU A 155 -6.84 -11.52 -28.33
C LEU A 155 -7.08 -10.01 -28.20
N GLU A 156 -6.04 -9.23 -27.91
CA GLU A 156 -6.13 -7.77 -27.91
C GLU A 156 -6.56 -7.23 -29.28
N LEU A 157 -6.06 -7.78 -30.39
CA LEU A 157 -6.48 -7.36 -31.74
C LEU A 157 -7.98 -7.61 -31.98
N LEU A 158 -8.52 -8.73 -31.50
CA LEU A 158 -9.96 -9.01 -31.57
C LEU A 158 -10.76 -8.07 -30.67
N HIS A 159 -10.21 -7.69 -29.51
CA HIS A 159 -10.82 -6.70 -28.62
C HIS A 159 -10.90 -5.33 -29.27
N ARG A 160 -9.85 -4.89 -29.97
CA ARG A 160 -9.83 -3.64 -30.74
C ARG A 160 -10.89 -3.61 -31.82
N GLN A 161 -11.01 -4.67 -32.63
CA GLN A 161 -12.06 -4.75 -33.65
C GLN A 161 -13.48 -4.63 -33.08
N LYS A 162 -13.72 -5.18 -31.88
CA LYS A 162 -15.00 -5.01 -31.17
C LYS A 162 -15.19 -3.57 -30.68
N GLU A 163 -14.12 -2.91 -30.21
CA GLU A 163 -14.12 -1.49 -29.80
C GLU A 163 -14.43 -0.57 -30.97
N ASP A 164 -13.74 -0.75 -32.10
CA ASP A 164 -13.92 0.06 -33.31
C ASP A 164 -15.38 0.01 -33.78
N LYS A 165 -15.94 -1.20 -33.87
CA LYS A 165 -17.34 -1.40 -34.23
C LYS A 165 -18.29 -0.70 -33.25
N LEU A 166 -18.02 -0.78 -31.95
CA LEU A 166 -18.86 -0.12 -30.94
C LEU A 166 -18.79 1.42 -31.07
N TYR A 167 -17.60 1.97 -31.34
CA TYR A 167 -17.44 3.40 -31.55
C TYR A 167 -18.07 3.88 -32.87
N GLU A 168 -18.01 3.09 -33.94
CA GLU A 168 -18.75 3.35 -35.18
C GLU A 168 -20.27 3.38 -34.91
N GLU A 169 -20.78 2.45 -34.10
CA GLU A 169 -22.19 2.43 -33.68
C GLU A 169 -22.56 3.69 -32.89
N PHE A 170 -21.69 4.18 -32.01
CA PHE A 170 -21.89 5.44 -31.27
C PHE A 170 -21.91 6.65 -32.19
N GLU A 171 -20.98 6.74 -33.13
CA GLU A 171 -20.93 7.81 -34.12
C GLU A 171 -22.19 7.84 -34.99
N ALA A 172 -22.63 6.67 -35.47
CA ALA A 172 -23.87 6.55 -36.24
C ALA A 172 -25.12 6.91 -35.41
N GLU A 173 -25.19 6.52 -34.13
CA GLU A 173 -26.30 6.88 -33.24
C GLU A 173 -26.34 8.39 -32.95
N ARG A 174 -25.17 9.02 -32.71
CA ARG A 174 -25.07 10.49 -32.53
C ARG A 174 -25.53 11.25 -33.77
N GLU A 175 -25.05 10.85 -34.94
CA GLU A 175 -25.42 11.49 -36.20
C GLU A 175 -26.93 11.38 -36.47
N LYS A 176 -27.51 10.20 -36.22
CA LYS A 176 -28.95 9.97 -36.39
C LYS A 176 -29.79 10.84 -35.44
N GLU A 177 -29.41 10.95 -34.18
CA GLU A 177 -30.14 11.80 -33.22
C GLU A 177 -29.95 13.29 -33.53
N PHE A 178 -28.77 13.71 -33.98
CA PHE A 178 -28.51 15.08 -34.42
C PHE A 178 -29.40 15.45 -35.62
N GLN A 179 -29.44 14.62 -36.66
CA GLN A 179 -30.32 14.81 -37.83
C GLN A 179 -31.80 14.87 -37.45
N LYS A 180 -32.22 14.04 -36.49
CA LYS A 180 -33.58 14.06 -35.97
C LYS A 180 -33.92 15.39 -35.27
N VAL A 181 -33.04 15.88 -34.40
CA VAL A 181 -33.21 17.18 -33.74
C VAL A 181 -33.25 18.31 -34.75
N GLU A 182 -32.38 18.28 -35.75
CA GLU A 182 -32.33 19.29 -36.81
C GLU A 182 -33.60 19.31 -37.65
N LYS A 183 -34.13 18.13 -38.01
CA LYS A 183 -35.41 18.02 -38.72
C LYS A 183 -36.57 18.55 -37.89
N GLU A 184 -36.69 18.14 -36.62
CA GLU A 184 -37.75 18.60 -35.73
C GLU A 184 -37.67 20.12 -35.50
N PHE A 185 -36.46 20.67 -35.38
CA PHE A 185 -36.24 22.11 -35.26
C PHE A 185 -36.68 22.86 -36.52
N LYS A 186 -36.33 22.35 -37.70
CA LYS A 186 -36.75 22.94 -38.98
C LYS A 186 -38.27 22.96 -39.13
N GLU A 187 -38.94 21.85 -38.81
CA GLU A 187 -40.41 21.75 -38.85
C GLU A 187 -41.10 22.66 -37.83
N GLU A 188 -40.52 22.84 -36.65
CA GLU A 188 -41.02 23.78 -35.64
C GLU A 188 -40.82 25.23 -36.07
N TRP A 189 -39.67 25.55 -36.68
CA TRP A 189 -39.39 26.89 -37.21
C TRP A 189 -40.36 27.28 -38.34
N GLU A 190 -40.59 26.38 -39.31
CA GLU A 190 -41.52 26.60 -40.41
C GLU A 190 -42.96 26.82 -39.92
N ARG A 191 -43.42 26.06 -38.92
CA ARG A 191 -44.75 26.24 -38.30
C ARG A 191 -44.89 27.60 -37.62
N ASN A 192 -43.89 28.00 -36.84
CA ASN A 192 -43.92 29.28 -36.14
C ASN A 192 -43.89 30.47 -37.10
N LEU A 193 -43.15 30.38 -38.21
CA LEU A 193 -43.15 31.39 -39.27
C LEU A 193 -44.54 31.58 -39.90
N ILE A 194 -45.22 30.48 -40.22
CA ILE A 194 -46.58 30.52 -40.79
C ILE A 194 -47.55 31.18 -39.80
N GLU A 195 -47.43 30.88 -38.51
CA GLU A 195 -48.31 31.46 -37.49
C GLU A 195 -48.08 32.96 -37.29
N ILE A 196 -46.81 33.41 -37.31
CA ILE A 196 -46.46 34.83 -37.21
C ILE A 196 -46.93 35.60 -38.44
N SER A 197 -46.76 35.03 -39.64
CA SER A 197 -47.25 35.61 -40.89
C SER A 197 -48.78 35.78 -40.90
N LYS A 198 -49.53 34.97 -40.16
CA LYS A 198 -50.99 35.07 -40.03
C LYS A 198 -51.43 36.10 -39.00
N LYS A 199 -50.66 36.31 -37.92
CA LYS A 199 -51.05 37.15 -36.78
C LYS A 199 -50.55 38.60 -36.85
N TYR A 200 -49.35 38.83 -37.40
CA TYR A 200 -48.75 40.16 -37.39
C TYR A 200 -48.07 40.43 -38.73
N GLY A 201 -48.49 41.51 -39.39
CA GLY A 201 -47.74 42.11 -40.49
C GLY A 201 -46.37 42.58 -40.00
N ASN A 202 -45.40 41.69 -40.10
CA ASN A 202 -43.96 41.95 -40.13
C ASN A 202 -43.36 42.72 -38.93
N VAL A 203 -43.32 42.13 -37.71
CA VAL A 203 -42.41 42.58 -36.64
C VAL A 203 -41.91 41.42 -35.74
N LYS A 204 -40.59 41.45 -35.47
CA LYS A 204 -39.76 40.72 -34.47
C LYS A 204 -39.38 39.24 -34.74
N ASN A 205 -38.77 39.01 -35.91
CA ASN A 205 -38.10 37.74 -36.26
C ASN A 205 -36.90 37.39 -35.33
N SER A 206 -36.21 38.39 -34.77
CA SER A 206 -34.98 38.19 -33.99
C SER A 206 -35.19 37.58 -32.59
N GLU A 207 -36.31 37.90 -31.92
CA GLU A 207 -36.57 37.47 -30.54
C GLU A 207 -37.00 36.00 -30.49
N LEU A 208 -37.87 35.59 -31.42
CA LEU A 208 -38.24 34.20 -31.66
C LEU A 208 -37.04 33.34 -32.06
N LEU A 209 -36.14 33.87 -32.91
CA LEU A 209 -34.94 33.14 -33.33
C LEU A 209 -34.07 32.80 -32.12
N LYS A 210 -33.88 33.74 -31.18
CA LYS A 210 -33.14 33.49 -29.94
C LYS A 210 -33.83 32.43 -29.09
N GLU A 211 -35.14 32.52 -28.90
CA GLU A 211 -35.89 31.56 -28.09
C GLU A 211 -35.84 30.13 -28.65
N LEU A 212 -36.06 29.98 -29.96
CA LEU A 212 -35.98 28.69 -30.65
C LEU A 212 -34.55 28.14 -30.60
N THR A 213 -33.53 28.98 -30.77
CA THR A 213 -32.11 28.57 -30.68
C THR A 213 -31.79 28.06 -29.27
N ILE A 214 -32.16 28.80 -28.22
CA ILE A 214 -32.00 28.37 -26.82
C ILE A 214 -32.72 27.03 -26.57
N LYS A 215 -33.91 26.85 -27.14
CA LYS A 215 -34.68 25.60 -27.01
C LYS A 215 -33.98 24.43 -27.73
N LYS A 216 -33.41 24.66 -28.92
CA LYS A 216 -32.60 23.68 -29.65
C LYS A 216 -31.36 23.28 -28.84
N ASP A 217 -30.63 24.26 -28.32
CA ASP A 217 -29.39 24.04 -27.58
C ASP A 217 -29.65 23.24 -26.29
N LYS A 218 -30.66 23.63 -25.50
CA LYS A 218 -31.08 22.86 -24.31
C LYS A 218 -31.49 21.42 -24.63
N LYS A 219 -32.16 21.21 -25.77
CA LYS A 219 -32.57 19.88 -26.21
C LYS A 219 -31.37 19.04 -26.64
N LEU A 220 -30.43 19.65 -27.38
CA LEU A 220 -29.19 19.01 -27.82
C LEU A 220 -28.31 18.65 -26.62
N GLU A 221 -28.18 19.54 -25.63
CA GLU A 221 -27.50 19.26 -24.36
C GLU A 221 -28.11 18.05 -23.64
N THR A 222 -29.45 18.00 -23.56
CA THR A 222 -30.16 16.88 -22.91
C THR A 222 -29.93 15.55 -23.64
N ILE A 223 -29.94 15.57 -24.98
CA ILE A 223 -29.70 14.39 -25.81
C ILE A 223 -28.24 13.94 -25.70
N ASN A 224 -27.30 14.87 -25.82
CA ASN A 224 -25.86 14.60 -25.68
C ASN A 224 -25.54 14.01 -24.31
N PHE A 225 -26.15 14.53 -23.23
CA PHE A 225 -26.01 13.96 -21.89
C PHE A 225 -26.46 12.49 -21.85
N LYS A 226 -27.65 12.18 -22.37
CA LYS A 226 -28.19 10.81 -22.41
C LYS A 226 -27.37 9.87 -23.28
N LEU A 227 -26.91 10.33 -24.44
CA LEU A 227 -26.05 9.55 -25.34
C LEU A 227 -24.73 9.23 -24.65
N LYS A 228 -24.07 10.24 -24.06
CA LYS A 228 -22.81 10.05 -23.32
C LYS A 228 -22.94 9.07 -22.16
N GLU A 229 -24.05 9.09 -21.43
CA GLU A 229 -24.31 8.13 -20.34
C GLU A 229 -24.52 6.69 -20.85
N ARG A 230 -25.20 6.52 -21.99
CA ARG A 230 -25.35 5.23 -22.67
C ARG A 230 -24.02 4.71 -23.23
N GLU A 231 -23.26 5.55 -23.91
CA GLU A 231 -21.93 5.23 -24.43
C GLU A 231 -21.04 4.72 -23.30
N ARG A 232 -20.97 5.47 -22.19
CA ARG A 232 -20.19 5.07 -21.01
C ARG A 232 -20.63 3.71 -20.44
N THR A 233 -21.93 3.44 -20.41
CA THR A 233 -22.47 2.16 -19.91
C THR A 233 -22.09 0.99 -20.83
N LYS A 234 -22.29 1.14 -22.13
CA LYS A 234 -21.91 0.12 -23.13
C LYS A 234 -20.40 -0.12 -23.16
N THR A 235 -19.58 0.93 -23.04
CA THR A 235 -18.13 0.77 -22.95
C THR A 235 -17.74 0.00 -21.69
N HIS A 236 -18.33 0.31 -20.53
CA HIS A 236 -18.07 -0.43 -19.30
C HIS A 236 -18.39 -1.93 -19.42
N GLU A 237 -19.56 -2.27 -20.00
CA GLU A 237 -19.95 -3.67 -20.25
C GLU A 237 -18.98 -4.39 -21.20
N MET A 238 -18.55 -3.72 -22.26
CA MET A 238 -17.55 -4.24 -23.19
C MET A 238 -16.21 -4.50 -22.50
N VAL A 239 -15.72 -3.54 -21.70
CA VAL A 239 -14.44 -3.70 -20.97
C VAL A 239 -14.53 -4.86 -19.97
N ASP A 240 -15.66 -5.00 -19.28
CA ASP A 240 -15.89 -6.12 -18.37
C ASP A 240 -15.84 -7.47 -19.11
N GLN A 241 -16.41 -7.55 -20.31
CA GLN A 241 -16.37 -8.75 -21.14
C GLN A 241 -14.95 -9.06 -21.63
N GLN A 242 -14.23 -8.05 -22.13
CA GLN A 242 -12.83 -8.20 -22.56
C GLN A 242 -11.91 -8.62 -21.41
N ALA A 243 -12.10 -8.03 -20.22
CA ALA A 243 -11.34 -8.39 -19.03
C ALA A 243 -11.56 -9.87 -18.64
N LYS A 244 -12.80 -10.38 -18.77
CA LYS A 244 -13.10 -11.81 -18.57
C LYS A 244 -12.38 -12.69 -19.59
N GLU A 245 -12.46 -12.34 -20.88
CA GLU A 245 -11.77 -13.08 -21.96
C GLU A 245 -10.24 -13.11 -21.73
N MET A 246 -9.63 -11.99 -21.31
CA MET A 246 -8.22 -11.92 -20.95
C MET A 246 -7.89 -12.78 -19.71
N LEU A 247 -8.69 -12.71 -18.65
CA LEU A 247 -8.48 -13.53 -17.46
C LEU A 247 -8.70 -15.02 -17.72
N ASP A 248 -9.58 -15.38 -18.66
CA ASP A 248 -9.76 -16.76 -19.12
C ASP A 248 -8.52 -17.27 -19.86
N LEU A 249 -7.86 -16.42 -20.67
CA LEU A 249 -6.56 -16.74 -21.26
C LEU A 249 -5.49 -17.01 -20.20
N TRP A 250 -5.41 -16.17 -19.17
CA TRP A 250 -4.53 -16.40 -18.01
C TRP A 250 -4.88 -17.68 -17.25
N ARG A 251 -6.18 -17.97 -17.08
CA ARG A 251 -6.67 -19.21 -16.46
C ARG A 251 -6.21 -20.43 -17.24
N GLN A 252 -6.36 -20.44 -18.57
CA GLN A 252 -5.94 -21.55 -19.42
C GLN A 252 -4.43 -21.77 -19.35
N ALA A 253 -3.64 -20.69 -19.42
CA ALA A 253 -2.18 -20.77 -19.34
C ALA A 253 -1.72 -21.31 -17.97
N ARG A 254 -2.38 -20.93 -16.87
CA ARG A 254 -2.12 -21.48 -15.53
C ARG A 254 -2.46 -22.96 -15.41
N TYR A 255 -3.50 -23.44 -16.08
CA TYR A 255 -3.84 -24.87 -16.12
C TYR A 255 -2.79 -25.68 -16.90
N GLN A 256 -2.43 -25.22 -18.09
CA GLN A 256 -1.41 -25.88 -18.93
C GLN A 256 -0.06 -26.00 -18.22
N GLN A 257 0.33 -24.98 -17.45
CA GLN A 257 1.56 -25.02 -16.65
C GLN A 257 1.49 -26.05 -15.52
N ARG A 258 0.33 -26.21 -14.85
CA ARG A 258 0.15 -27.23 -13.81
C ARG A 258 0.18 -28.64 -14.37
N ASP A 259 -0.44 -28.88 -15.53
CA ASP A 259 -0.46 -30.22 -16.15
C ASP A 259 0.95 -30.65 -16.60
N TYR A 260 1.78 -29.70 -17.07
CA TYR A 260 3.18 -29.96 -17.43
C TYR A 260 4.05 -30.33 -16.21
N ASP A 261 3.85 -29.67 -15.06
CA ASP A 261 4.57 -29.95 -13.81
C ASP A 261 4.18 -31.32 -13.19
N VAL A 262 2.97 -31.83 -13.50
CA VAL A 262 2.45 -33.12 -13.01
C VAL A 262 2.98 -34.30 -13.85
N ASP A 263 3.17 -34.14 -15.15
CA ASP A 263 3.66 -35.22 -16.02
C ASP A 263 5.16 -35.53 -15.79
N GLU A 264 5.98 -34.54 -15.41
CA GLU A 264 7.39 -34.75 -15.03
C GLU A 264 7.57 -35.38 -13.63
N THR A 265 6.54 -35.36 -12.77
CA THR A 265 6.61 -35.84 -11.38
C THR A 265 5.92 -37.19 -11.13
N THR A 266 5.68 -37.98 -12.18
CA THR A 266 5.32 -39.41 -12.05
C THR A 266 6.51 -40.29 -11.65
N SER A 267 7.28 -39.85 -10.65
CA SER A 267 8.05 -40.74 -9.78
C SER A 267 8.32 -40.03 -8.46
N SER A 268 7.75 -40.57 -7.39
CA SER A 268 7.88 -40.20 -5.98
C SER A 268 6.90 -39.15 -5.43
N CYS A 269 5.98 -39.68 -4.63
CA CYS A 269 5.10 -38.99 -3.71
C CYS A 269 5.88 -38.34 -2.56
N SER A 270 5.75 -37.02 -2.40
CA SER A 270 5.91 -36.34 -1.10
C SER A 270 5.18 -35.01 -1.10
N SER A 271 4.17 -34.91 -0.24
CA SER A 271 3.43 -33.70 0.09
C SER A 271 4.30 -32.76 0.92
N THR A 272 4.97 -31.81 0.25
CA THR A 272 5.56 -30.62 0.87
C THR A 272 4.95 -29.37 0.24
N GLY A 273 4.55 -28.42 1.09
CA GLY A 273 3.63 -27.33 0.79
C GLY A 273 3.83 -26.61 -0.56
N VAL A 274 2.76 -26.63 -1.36
CA VAL A 274 2.64 -25.93 -2.64
C VAL A 274 2.82 -24.42 -2.42
N PRO A 275 3.64 -23.71 -3.21
CA PRO A 275 3.68 -22.24 -3.20
C PRO A 275 2.27 -21.73 -3.52
N SER A 276 1.71 -20.84 -2.70
CA SER A 276 0.36 -20.29 -2.88
C SER A 276 0.19 -19.69 -4.28
N SER A 277 -0.32 -20.47 -5.23
CA SER A 277 -0.55 -20.03 -6.62
C SER A 277 -1.71 -19.02 -6.65
N TYR A 278 -1.58 -17.96 -7.43
CA TYR A 278 -2.65 -16.98 -7.64
C TYR A 278 -3.95 -17.69 -8.08
N PRO A 279 -5.11 -17.35 -7.48
CA PRO A 279 -6.35 -18.08 -7.73
C PRO A 279 -6.80 -17.97 -9.19
N THR A 280 -7.26 -19.08 -9.75
CA THR A 280 -7.67 -19.18 -11.17
C THR A 280 -8.98 -18.46 -11.46
N THR A 281 -9.84 -18.34 -10.45
CA THR A 281 -11.10 -17.59 -10.46
C THR A 281 -11.07 -16.54 -9.36
N PRO A 282 -11.77 -15.40 -9.53
CA PRO A 282 -11.82 -14.37 -8.50
C PRO A 282 -12.45 -14.94 -7.21
N PRO A 283 -11.76 -14.85 -6.06
CA PRO A 283 -12.33 -15.26 -4.77
C PRO A 283 -13.50 -14.36 -4.37
N PRO A 284 -14.43 -14.83 -3.50
CA PRO A 284 -15.49 -13.97 -2.99
C PRO A 284 -14.95 -12.76 -2.22
N PRO A 285 -15.67 -11.62 -2.19
CA PRO A 285 -15.29 -10.46 -1.40
C PRO A 285 -15.30 -10.81 0.10
N MET A 286 -14.12 -10.75 0.72
CA MET A 286 -13.92 -11.04 2.14
C MET A 286 -12.97 -10.00 2.74
N PRO A 287 -13.08 -9.72 4.06
CA PRO A 287 -12.15 -8.86 4.74
C PRO A 287 -10.69 -9.29 4.51
N PRO A 288 -9.76 -8.34 4.29
CA PRO A 288 -8.38 -8.68 4.03
C PRO A 288 -7.73 -9.34 5.26
N SER A 289 -6.88 -10.33 5.01
CA SER A 289 -6.23 -11.14 6.05
C SER A 289 -5.28 -10.34 6.95
N CYS A 290 -4.71 -9.26 6.41
CA CYS A 290 -3.80 -8.35 7.12
C CYS A 290 -4.01 -6.90 6.67
N SER A 291 -3.42 -5.92 7.36
CA SER A 291 -3.52 -4.51 6.96
C SER A 291 -2.53 -4.13 5.86
N LYS A 292 -2.76 -3.02 5.14
CA LYS A 292 -1.84 -2.44 4.15
C LYS A 292 -0.40 -2.34 4.68
N ARG A 293 -0.27 -1.87 5.93
CA ARG A 293 1.02 -1.70 6.62
C ARG A 293 1.75 -3.00 6.97
N HIS A 294 1.09 -4.16 6.85
CA HIS A 294 1.74 -5.46 6.99
C HIS A 294 2.44 -5.88 5.69
N ILE A 295 1.92 -5.44 4.54
CA ILE A 295 2.48 -5.74 3.22
C ILE A 295 3.69 -4.83 2.98
N TYR A 296 3.53 -3.53 3.20
CA TYR A 296 4.62 -2.57 3.14
C TYR A 296 4.38 -1.40 4.10
N THR A 297 5.46 -0.86 4.67
CA THR A 297 5.39 0.22 5.68
C THR A 297 5.75 1.59 5.12
N ASP A 298 6.56 1.59 4.08
CA ASP A 298 7.10 2.79 3.44
C ASP A 298 7.10 2.56 1.93
N THR A 299 6.87 3.61 1.16
CA THR A 299 6.76 3.53 -0.31
C THR A 299 8.11 3.35 -1.00
N SER A 300 9.24 3.54 -0.30
CA SER A 300 10.59 3.30 -0.80
C SER A 300 10.81 1.86 -1.28
N VAL A 301 10.04 0.89 -0.78
CA VAL A 301 10.09 -0.49 -1.30
C VAL A 301 9.71 -0.58 -2.78
N PHE A 302 8.90 0.38 -3.27
CA PHE A 302 8.46 0.46 -4.65
C PHE A 302 9.33 1.38 -5.51
N THR A 303 10.44 1.95 -5.01
CA THR A 303 11.22 2.95 -5.77
C THR A 303 11.58 2.49 -7.18
N GLN A 304 12.01 1.24 -7.36
CA GLN A 304 12.35 0.72 -8.69
C GLN A 304 11.13 0.60 -9.61
N ILE A 305 10.00 0.12 -9.07
CA ILE A 305 8.74 -0.03 -9.79
C ILE A 305 8.16 1.34 -10.17
N ASP A 306 8.19 2.29 -9.24
CA ASP A 306 7.69 3.64 -9.46
C ASP A 306 8.52 4.39 -10.50
N GLN A 307 9.85 4.24 -10.46
CA GLN A 307 10.76 4.81 -11.48
C GLN A 307 10.49 4.21 -12.87
N LEU A 308 10.29 2.89 -12.94
CA LEU A 308 9.93 2.22 -14.20
C LEU A 308 8.59 2.74 -14.73
N ALA A 309 7.56 2.82 -13.87
CA ALA A 309 6.25 3.32 -14.25
C ALA A 309 6.30 4.77 -14.77
N VAL A 310 7.09 5.64 -14.13
CA VAL A 310 7.34 7.02 -14.58
C VAL A 310 8.06 7.04 -15.93
N SER A 311 9.07 6.19 -16.12
CA SER A 311 9.81 6.11 -17.39
C SER A 311 8.95 5.58 -18.53
N VAL A 312 8.10 4.58 -18.29
CA VAL A 312 7.16 4.06 -19.30
C VAL A 312 6.06 5.08 -19.57
N ALA A 313 5.68 5.90 -18.59
CA ALA A 313 4.70 6.98 -18.79
C ALA A 313 5.20 8.07 -19.75
N SER A 314 6.50 8.23 -19.99
CA SER A 314 7.02 9.15 -21.00
C SER A 314 7.20 8.54 -22.39
N GLN A 315 6.91 7.25 -22.56
CA GLN A 315 7.03 6.54 -23.84
C GLN A 315 5.66 6.44 -24.53
N GLU A 316 5.67 6.40 -25.86
CA GLU A 316 4.50 6.07 -26.66
C GLU A 316 4.38 4.55 -26.79
N MET A 317 3.37 3.99 -26.12
CA MET A 317 3.03 2.57 -26.22
C MET A 317 1.83 2.42 -27.15
N GLN A 318 1.90 1.46 -28.07
CA GLN A 318 0.84 1.25 -29.06
C GLN A 318 -0.19 0.21 -28.59
N THR A 319 0.19 -0.69 -27.67
CA THR A 319 -0.69 -1.76 -27.19
C THR A 319 -0.74 -1.89 -25.67
N PHE A 320 -1.87 -2.37 -25.14
CA PHE A 320 -2.00 -2.68 -23.71
C PHE A 320 -1.10 -3.84 -23.32
N THR A 321 -0.94 -4.81 -24.22
CA THR A 321 -0.02 -5.93 -24.03
C THR A 321 1.42 -5.45 -23.84
N GLU A 322 1.93 -4.59 -24.72
CA GLU A 322 3.27 -4.02 -24.58
C GLU A 322 3.38 -3.14 -23.34
N LEU A 323 2.37 -2.29 -23.10
CA LEU A 323 2.35 -1.39 -21.94
C LEU A 323 2.47 -2.18 -20.63
N VAL A 324 1.61 -3.16 -20.40
CA VAL A 324 1.60 -3.94 -19.16
C VAL A 324 2.86 -4.79 -19.04
N ARG A 325 3.36 -5.35 -20.15
CA ARG A 325 4.61 -6.11 -20.13
C ARG A 325 5.81 -5.25 -19.76
N SER A 326 5.89 -4.04 -20.29
CA SER A 326 6.92 -3.07 -19.93
C SER A 326 6.82 -2.64 -18.47
N LEU A 327 5.60 -2.28 -18.01
CA LEU A 327 5.35 -1.87 -16.62
C LEU A 327 5.69 -2.95 -15.61
N THR A 328 5.45 -4.22 -15.95
CA THR A 328 5.57 -5.33 -14.99
C THR A 328 6.81 -6.20 -15.21
N SER A 329 7.71 -5.81 -16.12
CA SER A 329 8.96 -6.51 -16.43
C SER A 329 9.88 -6.76 -15.21
N GLY A 330 9.91 -5.82 -14.26
CA GLY A 330 10.68 -5.92 -13.01
C GLY A 330 9.87 -6.36 -11.79
N ALA A 331 8.58 -6.66 -11.94
CA ALA A 331 7.67 -6.99 -10.84
C ALA A 331 7.99 -8.37 -10.26
N ARG A 332 8.00 -8.47 -8.92
CA ARG A 332 8.30 -9.71 -8.18
C ARG A 332 7.06 -10.30 -7.51
N SER A 333 6.01 -9.50 -7.38
CA SER A 333 4.75 -9.86 -6.76
C SER A 333 3.58 -9.27 -7.52
N ASP A 334 2.37 -9.75 -7.26
CA ASP A 334 1.14 -9.15 -7.80
C ASP A 334 0.92 -7.73 -7.26
N VAL A 335 1.42 -7.44 -6.06
CA VAL A 335 1.45 -6.08 -5.49
C VAL A 335 2.32 -5.16 -6.36
N ASP A 336 3.52 -5.60 -6.78
CA ASP A 336 4.38 -4.81 -7.67
C ASP A 336 3.72 -4.54 -9.01
N LYS A 337 3.02 -5.54 -9.58
CA LYS A 337 2.29 -5.38 -10.85
C LYS A 337 1.20 -4.33 -10.72
N ALA A 338 0.36 -4.45 -9.68
CA ALA A 338 -0.70 -3.49 -9.41
C ALA A 338 -0.14 -2.10 -9.09
N ARG A 339 1.00 -2.03 -8.39
CA ARG A 339 1.71 -0.80 -8.09
C ARG A 339 2.19 -0.10 -9.36
N ALA A 340 2.82 -0.84 -10.28
CA ALA A 340 3.29 -0.30 -11.55
C ALA A 340 2.14 0.32 -12.36
N ILE A 341 1.01 -0.40 -12.45
CA ILE A 341 -0.20 0.06 -13.13
C ILE A 341 -0.77 1.30 -12.43
N TYR A 342 -0.97 1.25 -11.11
CA TYR A 342 -1.48 2.38 -10.33
C TYR A 342 -0.59 3.62 -10.47
N ARG A 343 0.74 3.45 -10.40
CA ARG A 343 1.69 4.55 -10.53
C ARG A 343 1.69 5.12 -11.95
N TRP A 344 1.65 4.27 -12.98
CA TRP A 344 1.56 4.72 -14.36
C TRP A 344 0.30 5.55 -14.60
N ILE A 345 -0.87 5.08 -14.13
CA ILE A 345 -2.12 5.83 -14.26
C ILE A 345 -2.03 7.16 -13.52
N THR A 346 -1.59 7.12 -12.26
CA THR A 346 -1.58 8.34 -11.44
C THR A 346 -0.68 9.40 -12.05
N VAL A 347 0.55 9.07 -12.48
CA VAL A 347 1.52 10.02 -13.05
C VAL A 347 1.00 10.77 -14.29
N LYS A 348 0.04 10.20 -15.03
CA LYS A 348 -0.51 10.82 -16.24
C LYS A 348 -1.42 12.01 -15.87
N ASN A 349 -0.91 13.23 -15.99
CA ASN A 349 -1.68 14.45 -15.74
C ASN A 349 -2.58 14.80 -16.93
N LEU A 350 -3.86 14.39 -16.87
CA LEU A 350 -4.85 14.61 -17.93
C LEU A 350 -5.19 16.08 -18.19
N ASN A 351 -4.99 16.98 -17.22
CA ASN A 351 -5.28 18.40 -17.42
C ASN A 351 -4.27 19.03 -18.39
N VAL A 352 -2.99 18.72 -18.20
CA VAL A 352 -1.88 19.23 -19.02
C VAL A 352 -1.77 18.50 -20.37
N MET A 353 -2.18 17.23 -20.44
CA MET A 353 -2.09 16.47 -21.69
C MET A 353 -2.97 17.05 -22.79
N THR A 354 -2.36 17.52 -23.86
CA THR A 354 -3.05 17.83 -25.10
C THR A 354 -3.18 16.56 -25.92
N PHE A 355 -4.40 16.27 -26.36
CA PHE A 355 -4.67 15.18 -27.28
C PHE A 355 -4.96 15.80 -28.63
N ASP A 356 -4.24 15.37 -29.66
CA ASP A 356 -4.55 15.70 -31.05
C ASP A 356 -6.00 15.28 -31.37
N PRO A 357 -6.86 16.17 -31.88
CA PRO A 357 -8.20 15.80 -32.33
C PRO A 357 -8.21 14.68 -33.39
N ASN A 358 -7.12 14.53 -34.16
CA ASN A 358 -6.92 13.52 -35.20
C ASN A 358 -6.11 12.30 -34.74
N LEU A 359 -5.88 12.13 -33.43
CA LEU A 359 -5.17 10.95 -32.90
C LEU A 359 -5.82 9.66 -33.42
N ASP A 360 -5.00 8.80 -34.03
CA ASP A 360 -5.39 7.43 -34.39
C ASP A 360 -6.05 6.79 -33.18
N LYS A 361 -7.23 6.19 -33.40
CA LYS A 361 -8.07 5.59 -32.35
C LYS A 361 -7.38 4.39 -31.67
N ASP A 362 -6.21 3.96 -32.16
CA ASP A 362 -5.63 2.63 -31.98
C ASP A 362 -4.62 2.46 -30.84
N ASN A 363 -4.47 3.44 -29.94
CA ASN A 363 -3.46 3.40 -28.87
C ASN A 363 -4.03 3.57 -27.43
N PRO A 364 -3.32 3.10 -26.38
CA PRO A 364 -3.67 3.34 -24.97
C PRO A 364 -3.90 4.80 -24.57
N MET A 365 -3.39 5.78 -25.34
CA MET A 365 -3.64 7.21 -25.10
C MET A 365 -5.08 7.60 -25.46
N SER A 366 -5.77 6.83 -26.32
CA SER A 366 -7.21 6.98 -26.60
C SER A 366 -8.09 6.86 -25.34
N LEU A 367 -7.75 5.96 -24.41
CA LEU A 367 -8.49 5.84 -23.14
C LEU A 367 -8.20 7.01 -22.20
N LEU A 368 -6.94 7.46 -22.14
CA LEU A 368 -6.59 8.65 -21.34
C LEU A 368 -7.31 9.90 -21.90
N ARG A 369 -7.42 10.01 -23.23
CA ARG A 369 -8.28 10.99 -23.91
C ARG A 369 -9.73 10.83 -23.48
N GLY A 370 -10.25 9.61 -23.50
CA GLY A 370 -11.60 9.30 -23.05
C GLY A 370 -11.87 9.71 -21.60
N ILE A 371 -10.90 9.55 -20.70
CA ILE A 371 -11.02 9.98 -19.30
C ILE A 371 -11.05 11.51 -19.23
N LYS A 372 -10.18 12.22 -19.98
CA LYS A 372 -10.17 13.69 -20.03
C LYS A 372 -11.52 14.25 -20.50
N TYR A 373 -12.12 13.66 -21.53
CA TYR A 373 -13.39 14.11 -22.08
C TYR A 373 -14.61 13.43 -21.45
N GLY A 374 -14.41 12.56 -20.46
CA GLY A 374 -15.47 11.93 -19.65
C GLY A 374 -16.29 10.84 -20.34
N THR A 375 -15.76 10.22 -21.40
CA THR A 375 -16.33 9.00 -22.01
C THR A 375 -15.79 7.73 -21.36
N GLU A 376 -14.62 7.82 -20.70
CA GLU A 376 -13.98 6.73 -19.96
C GLU A 376 -13.76 7.13 -18.49
N SER A 377 -13.33 6.17 -17.66
CA SER A 377 -13.02 6.42 -16.26
C SER A 377 -11.75 5.72 -15.80
N TYR A 378 -11.11 6.30 -14.77
CA TYR A 378 -9.91 5.73 -14.15
C TYR A 378 -10.10 4.27 -13.68
N HIS A 379 -11.28 3.93 -13.16
CA HIS A 379 -11.54 2.58 -12.64
C HIS A 379 -11.71 1.53 -13.74
N VAL A 380 -12.22 1.93 -14.90
CA VAL A 380 -12.30 1.07 -16.09
C VAL A 380 -10.90 0.81 -16.63
N LEU A 381 -10.07 1.86 -16.74
CA LEU A 381 -8.68 1.73 -17.19
C LEU A 381 -7.86 0.84 -16.26
N PHE A 382 -7.96 1.03 -14.95
CA PHE A 382 -7.25 0.20 -13.97
C PHE A 382 -7.67 -1.27 -14.08
N LYS A 383 -8.97 -1.57 -14.14
CA LYS A 383 -9.48 -2.95 -14.31
C LYS A 383 -8.98 -3.58 -15.61
N ARG A 384 -9.02 -2.82 -16.72
CA ARG A 384 -8.50 -3.26 -18.02
C ARG A 384 -7.02 -3.65 -17.89
N LEU A 385 -6.15 -2.77 -17.40
CA LEU A 385 -4.72 -3.06 -17.25
C LEU A 385 -4.44 -4.23 -16.28
N CYS A 386 -5.21 -4.35 -15.20
CA CYS A 386 -5.13 -5.51 -14.29
C CYS A 386 -5.40 -6.84 -15.02
N SER A 387 -6.40 -6.89 -15.90
CA SER A 387 -6.71 -8.12 -16.66
C SER A 387 -5.57 -8.56 -17.57
N TYR A 388 -4.86 -7.61 -18.19
CA TYR A 388 -3.68 -7.88 -19.01
C TYR A 388 -2.49 -8.36 -18.16
N ALA A 389 -2.40 -7.96 -16.89
CA ALA A 389 -1.41 -8.44 -15.93
C ALA A 389 -1.80 -9.77 -15.23
N GLY A 390 -2.99 -10.31 -15.55
CA GLY A 390 -3.53 -11.53 -14.94
C GLY A 390 -4.06 -11.33 -13.52
N LEU A 391 -4.34 -10.09 -13.12
CA LEU A 391 -4.84 -9.73 -11.80
C LEU A 391 -6.37 -9.65 -11.81
N HIS A 392 -7.01 -10.30 -10.85
CA HIS A 392 -8.44 -10.12 -10.58
C HIS A 392 -8.67 -8.71 -10.04
N CYS A 393 -9.54 -7.96 -10.70
CA CYS A 393 -9.93 -6.62 -10.31
C CYS A 393 -11.42 -6.44 -10.57
N ASP A 394 -12.13 -5.88 -9.59
CA ASP A 394 -13.54 -5.56 -9.69
C ASP A 394 -13.81 -4.06 -9.53
N VAL A 395 -14.96 -3.63 -10.06
CA VAL A 395 -15.44 -2.24 -10.03
C VAL A 395 -16.57 -2.15 -9.02
N ILE A 396 -16.39 -1.29 -8.01
CA ILE A 396 -17.32 -1.11 -6.91
C ILE A 396 -18.05 0.21 -7.11
N LYS A 397 -19.38 0.16 -7.07
CA LYS A 397 -20.26 1.33 -7.14
C LYS A 397 -20.82 1.62 -5.75
N GLY A 398 -21.05 2.90 -5.46
CA GLY A 398 -21.61 3.31 -4.18
C GLY A 398 -21.67 4.83 -4.03
N PHE A 399 -21.61 5.29 -2.78
CA PHE A 399 -21.55 6.70 -2.40
C PHE A 399 -20.17 7.08 -1.91
N SER A 400 -19.80 8.35 -2.07
CA SER A 400 -18.59 8.88 -1.43
C SER A 400 -18.80 10.27 -0.87
N LYS A 401 -18.14 10.58 0.25
CA LYS A 401 -18.05 11.95 0.79
C LYS A 401 -17.05 12.74 -0.06
N SER A 402 -17.51 13.33 -1.16
CA SER A 402 -16.67 14.09 -2.09
C SER A 402 -16.69 15.60 -1.81
N ALA A 403 -16.07 16.40 -2.69
CA ALA A 403 -16.17 17.85 -2.62
C ALA A 403 -17.64 18.31 -2.58
N GLY A 404 -17.97 19.20 -1.63
CA GLY A 404 -19.34 19.69 -1.41
C GLY A 404 -20.19 18.87 -0.44
N TYR A 405 -19.75 17.70 0.02
CA TYR A 405 -20.43 16.96 1.09
C TYR A 405 -20.25 17.67 2.45
N GLN A 406 -21.34 17.80 3.21
CA GLN A 406 -21.30 18.29 4.59
C GLN A 406 -21.65 17.14 5.55
N PRO A 407 -20.84 16.91 6.61
CA PRO A 407 -21.12 15.87 7.60
C PRO A 407 -22.52 15.95 8.18
N GLY A 408 -23.21 14.81 8.29
CA GLY A 408 -24.57 14.72 8.82
C GLY A 408 -25.68 14.93 7.79
N ILE A 409 -25.37 15.29 6.54
CA ILE A 409 -26.36 15.33 5.44
C ILE A 409 -26.54 13.91 4.88
N PRO A 410 -27.79 13.40 4.77
CA PRO A 410 -28.04 12.09 4.18
C PRO A 410 -27.76 12.06 2.66
N PHE A 411 -27.74 10.87 2.06
CA PHE A 411 -27.60 10.67 0.61
C PHE A 411 -28.96 10.41 -0.06
N PRO A 412 -29.81 11.43 -0.28
CA PRO A 412 -31.18 11.23 -0.80
C PRO A 412 -31.24 10.91 -2.30
N ASP A 413 -30.16 11.16 -3.04
CA ASP A 413 -30.13 11.09 -4.50
C ASP A 413 -28.74 10.71 -5.03
N ASN A 414 -28.59 10.74 -6.35
CA ASN A 414 -27.38 10.30 -7.03
C ASN A 414 -26.22 11.33 -7.02
N ARG A 415 -26.32 12.47 -6.33
CA ARG A 415 -25.30 13.54 -6.37
C ARG A 415 -23.90 13.10 -5.96
N PHE A 416 -23.79 12.14 -5.04
CA PHE A 416 -22.53 11.67 -4.48
C PHE A 416 -22.19 10.24 -4.90
N ARG A 417 -22.79 9.77 -6.00
CA ARG A 417 -22.48 8.47 -6.59
C ARG A 417 -21.04 8.45 -7.06
N ASN A 418 -20.35 7.37 -6.76
CA ASN A 418 -18.95 7.21 -7.10
C ASN A 418 -18.59 5.74 -7.37
N THR A 419 -17.41 5.53 -7.94
CA THR A 419 -16.94 4.22 -8.38
C THR A 419 -15.43 4.11 -8.19
N TRP A 420 -14.99 2.97 -7.64
CA TRP A 420 -13.59 2.65 -7.36
C TRP A 420 -13.31 1.18 -7.66
N ASN A 421 -12.07 0.72 -7.45
CA ASN A 421 -11.70 -0.67 -7.68
C ASN A 421 -11.39 -1.41 -6.38
N ALA A 422 -11.54 -2.73 -6.43
CA ALA A 422 -10.80 -3.64 -5.58
C ALA A 422 -9.98 -4.59 -6.45
N ALA A 423 -8.73 -4.85 -6.07
CA ALA A 423 -7.85 -5.81 -6.73
C ALA A 423 -7.45 -6.92 -5.75
N PHE A 424 -7.36 -8.16 -6.23
CA PHE A 424 -6.91 -9.28 -5.41
C PHE A 424 -5.38 -9.34 -5.38
N LEU A 425 -4.79 -8.90 -4.27
CA LEU A 425 -3.35 -8.70 -4.09
C LEU A 425 -2.90 -9.32 -2.77
N ASP A 426 -1.79 -10.05 -2.79
CA ASP A 426 -1.23 -10.73 -1.61
C ASP A 426 -2.28 -11.60 -0.86
N GLY A 427 -3.07 -12.35 -1.62
CA GLY A 427 -4.08 -13.26 -1.07
C GLY A 427 -5.35 -12.60 -0.53
N SER A 428 -5.61 -11.31 -0.80
CA SER A 428 -6.83 -10.64 -0.34
C SER A 428 -7.32 -9.53 -1.28
N TRP A 429 -8.61 -9.19 -1.23
CA TRP A 429 -9.14 -8.02 -1.93
C TRP A 429 -8.68 -6.72 -1.27
N ARG A 430 -8.19 -5.76 -2.08
CA ARG A 430 -7.60 -4.48 -1.64
C ARG A 430 -8.19 -3.33 -2.44
N PHE A 431 -8.62 -2.27 -1.76
CA PHE A 431 -9.17 -1.09 -2.45
C PHE A 431 -8.09 -0.31 -3.18
N VAL A 432 -8.42 0.14 -4.39
CA VAL A 432 -7.59 1.04 -5.20
C VAL A 432 -8.47 2.14 -5.76
N GLN A 433 -8.09 3.39 -5.55
CA GLN A 433 -8.79 4.54 -6.11
C GLN A 433 -7.83 5.49 -6.84
N CYS A 434 -7.64 5.23 -8.14
CA CYS A 434 -6.75 5.98 -9.00
C CYS A 434 -7.12 7.47 -9.12
N ASN A 435 -8.41 7.81 -9.13
CA ASN A 435 -8.83 9.22 -9.29
C ASN A 435 -8.47 10.07 -8.05
N TRP A 436 -8.55 9.50 -6.84
CA TRP A 436 -8.13 10.20 -5.62
C TRP A 436 -6.61 10.16 -5.43
N GLY A 437 -5.95 9.10 -5.91
CA GLY A 437 -4.49 9.00 -5.92
C GLY A 437 -3.78 9.97 -6.86
N ALA A 438 -4.44 10.37 -7.94
CA ALA A 438 -3.96 11.33 -8.94
C ALA A 438 -4.35 12.79 -8.61
N ARG A 439 -4.45 13.14 -7.32
CA ARG A 439 -5.16 14.34 -6.85
C ARG A 439 -4.60 15.64 -7.44
N HIS A 440 -5.53 16.53 -7.79
CA HIS A 440 -5.28 17.93 -8.07
C HIS A 440 -5.76 18.77 -6.87
N LEU A 441 -4.85 19.46 -6.19
CA LEU A 441 -5.21 20.45 -5.17
C LEU A 441 -5.68 21.73 -5.87
N VAL A 442 -6.97 22.05 -5.71
CA VAL A 442 -7.51 23.37 -6.01
C VAL A 442 -7.16 24.28 -4.83
N ASN A 443 -6.39 25.34 -5.05
CA ASN A 443 -6.20 26.37 -4.04
C ASN A 443 -7.56 27.02 -3.71
N ALA A 444 -8.08 26.78 -2.50
CA ALA A 444 -9.35 27.34 -2.05
C ALA A 444 -9.36 28.88 -1.94
N LYS A 445 -8.20 29.54 -2.07
CA LYS A 445 -8.10 31.01 -2.01
C LYS A 445 -8.70 31.73 -3.21
N ASP A 446 -8.91 31.05 -4.34
CA ASP A 446 -9.40 31.68 -5.57
C ASP A 446 -10.82 31.27 -5.97
N LEU A 447 -11.52 30.51 -5.12
CA LEU A 447 -12.98 30.48 -5.14
C LEU A 447 -13.45 31.80 -4.52
N GLY A 448 -13.38 32.87 -5.31
CA GLY A 448 -13.81 34.21 -4.93
C GLY A 448 -15.28 34.24 -4.52
N VAL A 449 -15.57 33.86 -3.27
CA VAL A 449 -16.79 34.27 -2.58
C VAL A 449 -16.55 35.69 -2.10
N LYS A 450 -16.56 36.63 -3.05
CA LYS A 450 -16.98 37.99 -2.72
C LYS A 450 -18.51 37.96 -2.72
N ASN A 451 -19.07 38.29 -1.57
CA ASN A 451 -20.50 38.38 -1.34
C ASN A 451 -21.24 39.07 -2.50
N GLY A 452 -22.25 38.40 -3.05
CA GLY A 452 -23.46 39.10 -3.51
C GLY A 452 -23.70 39.29 -5.00
N ASP A 453 -22.94 38.69 -5.94
CA ASP A 453 -23.20 38.91 -7.37
C ASP A 453 -23.40 37.59 -8.14
N ARG A 454 -24.67 37.22 -8.37
CA ARG A 454 -25.06 36.12 -9.26
C ARG A 454 -24.93 36.60 -10.70
N ARG A 455 -23.75 36.47 -11.29
CA ARG A 455 -23.60 36.53 -12.75
C ARG A 455 -23.84 35.15 -13.38
N SER A 456 -24.57 35.18 -14.49
CA SER A 456 -25.06 34.04 -15.26
C SER A 456 -23.94 33.19 -15.84
N ILE A 457 -24.23 31.90 -15.92
CA ILE A 457 -23.39 30.81 -16.42
C ILE A 457 -23.39 30.85 -17.96
N GLU A 458 -22.81 31.87 -18.60
CA GLU A 458 -22.65 31.86 -20.07
C GLU A 458 -21.25 32.33 -20.55
N ASP A 459 -20.47 33.06 -19.75
CA ASP A 459 -19.12 33.52 -20.15
C ASP A 459 -17.98 32.70 -19.51
N LYS A 460 -17.93 31.39 -19.75
CA LYS A 460 -16.85 30.50 -19.26
C LYS A 460 -16.04 29.82 -20.38
N ASN A 461 -15.97 30.43 -21.54
CA ASN A 461 -14.96 30.09 -22.53
C ASN A 461 -13.96 31.24 -22.58
N GLU A 462 -12.68 30.89 -22.38
CA GLU A 462 -11.51 31.78 -22.45
C GLU A 462 -11.32 32.68 -21.21
N ILE A 463 -10.59 32.19 -20.20
CA ILE A 463 -9.56 32.90 -19.42
C ILE A 463 -8.86 31.85 -18.53
N GLU A 464 -7.58 31.59 -18.82
CA GLU A 464 -6.50 31.06 -17.96
C GLU A 464 -6.90 30.41 -16.61
N GLY A 465 -7.48 29.21 -16.65
CA GLY A 465 -7.88 28.45 -15.46
C GLY A 465 -6.86 27.41 -14.97
N ASP A 466 -5.72 27.24 -15.65
CA ASP A 466 -4.86 26.05 -15.47
C ASP A 466 -3.67 26.26 -14.51
N ALA A 467 -3.40 27.50 -14.08
CA ALA A 467 -2.20 27.83 -13.30
C ALA A 467 -2.26 27.43 -11.81
N ASN A 468 -3.39 26.91 -11.31
CA ASN A 468 -3.65 26.77 -9.87
C ASN A 468 -3.98 25.35 -9.38
N LEU A 469 -3.91 24.35 -10.27
CA LEU A 469 -4.07 22.93 -9.90
C LEU A 469 -2.70 22.31 -9.66
N ARG A 470 -2.31 22.13 -8.38
CA ARG A 470 -1.11 21.36 -8.05
C ARG A 470 -1.43 19.88 -8.11
N TYR A 471 -0.79 19.17 -9.03
CA TYR A 471 -0.85 17.72 -9.10
C TYR A 471 0.03 17.12 -7.98
N GLU A 472 -0.58 16.36 -7.08
CA GLU A 472 0.10 15.69 -5.97
C GLU A 472 -0.37 14.23 -5.87
N TYR A 473 0.61 13.33 -5.86
CA TYR A 473 0.38 11.90 -5.71
C TYR A 473 0.03 11.55 -4.26
N ASP A 474 -1.05 10.80 -4.05
CA ASP A 474 -1.46 10.31 -2.73
C ASP A 474 -1.46 8.77 -2.67
N ASP A 475 -0.50 8.21 -1.92
CA ASP A 475 -0.36 6.76 -1.73
C ASP A 475 -1.51 6.14 -0.94
N HIS A 476 -2.23 6.92 -0.13
CA HIS A 476 -3.29 6.42 0.74
C HIS A 476 -4.31 5.59 -0.04
N TYR A 477 -4.63 6.00 -1.28
CA TYR A 477 -5.61 5.38 -2.16
C TYR A 477 -5.11 4.15 -2.94
N PHE A 478 -3.88 3.68 -2.69
CA PHE A 478 -3.40 2.38 -3.13
C PHE A 478 -3.47 1.38 -1.96
N MET A 479 -4.21 0.28 -2.14
CA MET A 479 -4.40 -0.76 -1.13
C MET A 479 -4.97 -0.24 0.20
N THR A 480 -5.85 0.76 0.17
CA THR A 480 -6.44 1.37 1.36
C THR A 480 -7.14 0.31 2.22
N ASP A 481 -6.87 0.32 3.53
CA ASP A 481 -7.52 -0.62 4.43
C ASP A 481 -9.02 -0.29 4.55
N PRO A 482 -9.91 -1.30 4.62
CA PRO A 482 -11.36 -1.08 4.64
C PRO A 482 -11.86 -0.15 5.76
N GLU A 483 -11.22 -0.21 6.92
CA GLU A 483 -11.55 0.63 8.08
C GLU A 483 -11.13 2.09 7.89
N GLU A 484 -10.28 2.40 6.91
CA GLU A 484 -9.96 3.77 6.51
C GLU A 484 -10.85 4.19 5.35
N MET A 485 -11.01 3.31 4.36
CA MET A 485 -11.80 3.56 3.15
C MET A 485 -13.27 3.88 3.47
N ILE A 486 -13.86 3.21 4.46
CA ILE A 486 -15.27 3.39 4.86
C ILE A 486 -15.60 4.79 5.39
N TYR A 487 -14.60 5.62 5.76
CA TYR A 487 -14.88 7.00 6.17
C TYR A 487 -15.23 7.89 4.99
N GLU A 488 -14.78 7.54 3.78
CA GLU A 488 -14.98 8.34 2.57
C GLU A 488 -15.83 7.62 1.52
N PHE A 489 -15.83 6.29 1.46
CA PHE A 489 -16.52 5.50 0.43
C PHE A 489 -17.42 4.42 1.02
N PHE A 490 -18.69 4.39 0.60
CA PHE A 490 -19.70 3.42 1.01
C PHE A 490 -20.23 2.64 -0.21
N PRO A 491 -19.88 1.35 -0.36
CA PRO A 491 -20.37 0.50 -1.45
C PRO A 491 -21.90 0.27 -1.42
N ASP A 492 -22.50 0.07 -2.59
CA ASP A 492 -23.90 -0.36 -2.72
C ASP A 492 -24.12 -1.78 -2.21
N ASP A 493 -23.19 -2.68 -2.53
CA ASP A 493 -23.20 -4.05 -2.04
C ASP A 493 -22.38 -4.13 -0.73
N ALA A 494 -23.05 -4.52 0.34
CA ALA A 494 -22.46 -4.61 1.67
C ALA A 494 -21.24 -5.54 1.75
N GLN A 495 -21.14 -6.57 0.90
CA GLN A 495 -19.98 -7.47 0.88
C GLN A 495 -18.70 -6.74 0.46
N TRP A 496 -18.83 -5.74 -0.41
CA TRP A 496 -17.73 -4.91 -0.88
C TRP A 496 -17.30 -3.84 0.11
N GLN A 497 -17.87 -3.79 1.32
CA GLN A 497 -17.28 -3.02 2.42
C GLN A 497 -15.97 -3.65 2.89
N LEU A 498 -15.80 -4.97 2.69
CA LEU A 498 -14.65 -5.75 3.16
C LEU A 498 -14.39 -5.59 4.68
N LEU A 499 -15.43 -5.21 5.43
CA LEU A 499 -15.41 -5.12 6.89
C LEU A 499 -15.91 -6.45 7.47
N PRO A 500 -15.31 -6.93 8.57
CA PRO A 500 -15.84 -8.10 9.29
C PRO A 500 -17.30 -7.93 9.73
N ARG A 501 -17.71 -6.69 10.01
CA ARG A 501 -19.08 -6.30 10.31
C ARG A 501 -19.45 -5.08 9.46
N PRO A 502 -20.16 -5.27 8.33
CA PRO A 502 -20.60 -4.17 7.49
C PRO A 502 -21.52 -3.19 8.24
N ILE A 503 -21.43 -1.92 7.89
CA ILE A 503 -22.30 -0.86 8.43
C ILE A 503 -23.42 -0.50 7.46
N THR A 504 -24.47 0.14 7.97
CA THR A 504 -25.56 0.68 7.15
C THR A 504 -25.23 2.07 6.59
N LEU A 505 -25.96 2.51 5.56
CA LEU A 505 -25.80 3.85 5.00
C LEU A 505 -26.01 4.94 6.05
N LYS A 506 -27.03 4.79 6.91
CA LYS A 506 -27.31 5.72 8.02
C LYS A 506 -26.14 5.82 9.01
N GLN A 507 -25.46 4.70 9.24
CA GLN A 507 -24.25 4.67 10.08
C GLN A 507 -23.07 5.36 9.39
N PHE A 508 -22.89 5.15 8.09
CA PHE A 508 -21.88 5.85 7.28
C PHE A 508 -22.08 7.37 7.27
N GLU A 509 -23.32 7.85 7.14
CA GLU A 509 -23.69 9.27 7.20
C GLU A 509 -23.28 9.95 8.52
N GLN A 510 -23.32 9.19 9.63
CA GLN A 510 -22.91 9.63 10.95
C GLN A 510 -21.39 9.62 11.18
N LEU A 511 -20.62 8.95 10.31
CA LEU A 511 -19.16 8.98 10.42
C LEU A 511 -18.62 10.38 10.09
N PRO A 512 -17.59 10.85 10.81
CA PRO A 512 -16.92 12.09 10.46
C PRO A 512 -16.35 12.01 9.04
N PHE A 513 -16.30 13.15 8.35
CA PHE A 513 -15.66 13.21 7.05
C PHE A 513 -14.17 13.46 7.23
N VAL A 514 -13.37 12.40 7.11
CA VAL A 514 -11.91 12.44 7.24
C VAL A 514 -11.26 11.88 5.98
N ARG A 515 -10.02 12.31 5.68
CA ARG A 515 -9.26 11.97 4.46
C ARG A 515 -7.85 11.48 4.80
N SER A 516 -7.05 11.15 3.79
CA SER A 516 -5.67 10.65 3.90
C SER A 516 -4.80 11.34 4.97
N LEU A 517 -4.82 12.66 5.06
CA LEU A 517 -4.07 13.46 6.07
C LEU A 517 -4.54 13.30 7.52
N PHE A 518 -5.70 12.69 7.78
CA PHE A 518 -6.17 12.36 9.14
C PHE A 518 -5.62 11.02 9.63
N PHE A 519 -5.17 10.16 8.72
CA PHE A 519 -4.63 8.84 9.05
C PHE A 519 -3.10 8.75 9.27
N PRO A 520 -2.29 9.82 9.32
CA PRO A 520 -0.94 9.73 9.86
C PRO A 520 -1.03 9.63 11.39
N ASP A 521 -0.58 8.49 11.91
CA ASP A 521 -0.45 8.15 13.34
C ASP A 521 -1.76 8.15 14.17
N ARG A 522 -2.55 7.07 14.04
CA ARG A 522 -3.81 6.82 14.77
C ARG A 522 -3.60 6.32 16.22
N SER A 523 -2.79 6.98 17.05
CA SER A 523 -2.53 6.51 18.42
C SER A 523 -3.51 7.04 19.48
N GLY A 524 -4.49 7.89 19.13
CA GLY A 524 -5.34 8.55 20.12
C GLY A 524 -4.54 9.41 21.11
N ALA A 525 -3.32 9.81 20.71
CA ALA A 525 -2.37 10.53 21.54
C ALA A 525 -2.06 11.88 20.92
N VAL A 526 -1.80 12.88 21.74
CA VAL A 526 -1.17 14.11 21.28
C VAL A 526 0.34 13.89 21.19
N GLY A 527 0.90 14.10 20.01
CA GLY A 527 2.34 14.06 19.79
C GLY A 527 2.94 15.45 19.94
N ILE A 528 3.82 15.64 20.92
CA ILE A 528 4.59 16.87 21.09
C ILE A 528 6.03 16.58 20.69
N SER A 529 6.47 17.20 19.59
CA SER A 529 7.83 17.06 19.05
C SER A 529 8.65 18.31 19.34
N LEU A 530 9.84 18.15 19.90
CA LEU A 530 10.82 19.23 20.04
C LEU A 530 12.02 18.92 19.15
N SER A 531 12.25 19.78 18.15
CA SER A 531 13.42 19.72 17.28
C SER A 531 14.62 20.36 17.96
N MET A 532 15.79 19.75 17.80
CA MET A 532 17.05 20.19 18.42
C MET A 532 18.11 20.41 17.36
N GLY A 533 19.12 21.23 17.66
CA GLY A 533 20.32 21.32 16.82
C GLY A 533 21.13 20.00 16.86
N PRO A 534 21.76 19.60 15.74
CA PRO A 534 22.42 18.30 15.58
C PRO A 534 23.57 18.03 16.57
N GLU A 535 24.23 19.08 17.10
CA GLU A 535 25.30 18.92 18.10
C GLU A 535 24.76 18.73 19.54
N SER A 536 23.53 19.15 19.81
CA SER A 536 22.96 19.14 21.17
C SER A 536 22.39 17.77 21.57
N THR A 537 22.06 16.90 20.61
CA THR A 537 21.34 15.62 20.85
C THR A 537 22.15 14.55 21.57
N LYS A 538 23.49 14.68 21.59
CA LYS A 538 24.38 13.69 22.23
C LYS A 538 24.36 13.77 23.76
N ASN A 539 24.21 14.96 24.33
CA ASN A 539 24.30 15.18 25.77
C ASN A 539 22.97 15.59 26.42
N LEU A 540 21.96 15.97 25.62
CA LEU A 540 20.69 16.41 26.19
C LEU A 540 19.87 15.23 26.69
N ILE A 541 19.48 15.29 27.96
CA ILE A 541 18.53 14.36 28.58
C ILE A 541 17.26 15.11 28.97
N PHE A 542 16.13 14.42 28.89
CA PHE A 542 14.83 14.99 29.19
C PHE A 542 14.17 14.27 30.36
N HIS A 543 13.42 15.05 31.13
CA HIS A 543 12.50 14.59 32.16
C HIS A 543 11.16 15.27 31.96
N TYR A 544 10.07 14.66 32.38
CA TYR A 544 8.74 15.24 32.25
C TYR A 544 7.87 14.96 33.47
N TYR A 545 6.90 15.84 33.69
CA TYR A 545 5.76 15.60 34.59
C TYR A 545 4.46 15.74 33.80
N LEU A 546 3.54 14.81 34.01
CA LEU A 546 2.17 14.91 33.51
C LEU A 546 1.25 14.93 34.73
N ARG A 547 0.45 16.00 34.86
CA ARG A 547 -0.46 16.21 35.98
C ARG A 547 -1.78 16.82 35.52
N PHE A 548 -2.81 16.76 36.34
CA PHE A 548 -4.02 17.55 36.13
C PHE A 548 -3.72 19.05 36.20
N PHE A 549 -4.32 19.83 35.29
CA PHE A 549 -4.05 21.26 35.16
C PHE A 549 -4.46 22.04 36.42
N ASP A 550 -5.61 21.69 37.00
CA ASP A 550 -6.23 22.40 38.13
C ASP A 550 -5.92 21.77 39.52
N GLY A 551 -5.07 20.74 39.59
CA GLY A 551 -4.92 19.92 40.80
C GLY A 551 -4.01 20.50 41.90
N THR A 552 -4.48 20.44 43.15
CA THR A 552 -3.68 20.45 44.39
C THR A 552 -3.07 19.05 44.65
N GLU A 553 -2.37 18.83 45.77
CA GLU A 553 -1.57 17.62 46.08
C GLU A 553 -2.27 16.30 45.66
N ASN A 554 -1.54 15.43 44.91
CA ASN A 554 -1.97 14.23 44.16
C ASN A 554 -2.48 14.39 42.72
N SER A 555 -2.11 15.48 42.03
CA SER A 555 -2.46 15.72 40.62
C SER A 555 -1.80 14.79 39.57
N GLU A 556 -0.90 13.88 39.97
CA GLU A 556 -0.14 12.98 39.08
C GLU A 556 -0.68 11.54 39.00
N THR A 557 -1.79 11.27 39.69
CA THR A 557 -2.41 9.94 39.76
C THR A 557 -3.88 10.02 39.38
N LEU A 558 -4.34 9.06 38.59
CA LEU A 558 -5.75 8.85 38.31
C LEU A 558 -6.48 8.37 39.58
N GLN A 559 -7.81 8.51 39.60
CA GLN A 559 -8.66 8.07 40.72
C GLN A 559 -8.51 6.58 41.05
N ASN A 560 -8.12 5.76 40.07
CA ASN A 560 -7.86 4.32 40.25
C ASN A 560 -6.44 4.02 40.78
N GLY A 561 -5.67 5.04 41.18
CA GLY A 561 -4.29 4.91 41.67
C GLY A 561 -3.22 4.79 40.59
N CYS A 562 -3.58 4.75 39.30
CA CYS A 562 -2.61 4.65 38.22
C CYS A 562 -1.89 5.98 37.99
N SER A 563 -0.56 5.96 37.95
CA SER A 563 0.24 7.16 37.70
C SER A 563 0.13 7.65 36.25
N LEU A 564 -0.06 8.96 36.07
CA LEU A 564 -0.13 9.64 34.78
C LEU A 564 1.17 9.53 33.96
N LYS A 565 2.32 9.28 34.61
CA LYS A 565 3.59 9.02 33.91
C LYS A 565 3.50 7.84 32.94
N ARG A 566 2.63 6.86 33.22
CA ARG A 566 2.42 5.67 32.38
C ARG A 566 1.62 5.97 31.12
N TYR A 567 1.14 7.20 30.95
CA TYR A 567 0.42 7.67 29.78
C TYR A 567 1.29 8.53 28.86
N VAL A 568 2.60 8.61 29.11
CA VAL A 568 3.54 9.34 28.26
C VAL A 568 4.62 8.41 27.74
N MET A 569 4.71 8.31 26.42
CA MET A 569 5.87 7.71 25.75
C MET A 569 6.80 8.83 25.31
N GLN A 570 7.91 8.98 26.05
CA GLN A 570 9.07 9.77 25.61
C GLN A 570 9.97 8.89 24.75
N SER A 571 10.32 9.34 23.55
CA SER A 571 11.24 8.65 22.65
C SER A 571 12.10 9.64 21.86
N MET A 572 13.24 9.19 21.37
CA MET A 572 14.15 9.98 20.54
C MET A 572 14.10 9.46 19.11
N ASN A 573 13.85 10.34 18.14
CA ASN A 573 14.01 10.03 16.72
C ASN A 573 15.38 10.53 16.25
N THR A 574 16.27 9.57 16.00
CA THR A 574 17.67 9.82 15.64
C THR A 574 17.87 10.31 14.22
N LYS A 575 16.89 10.12 13.32
CA LYS A 575 17.01 10.54 11.92
C LYS A 575 16.77 12.05 11.75
N ASN A 576 16.00 12.65 12.66
CA ASN A 576 15.53 14.03 12.54
C ASN A 576 15.93 14.93 13.72
N ASP A 577 16.76 14.44 14.66
CA ASP A 577 17.14 15.17 15.89
C ASP A 577 15.93 15.70 16.68
N VAL A 578 14.89 14.87 16.81
CA VAL A 578 13.63 15.22 17.48
C VAL A 578 13.43 14.34 18.72
N VAL A 579 13.07 14.96 19.85
CA VAL A 579 12.46 14.25 20.98
C VAL A 579 10.94 14.30 20.83
N LEU A 580 10.29 13.15 21.01
CA LEU A 580 8.85 13.00 20.89
C LEU A 580 8.25 12.57 22.23
N PHE A 581 7.25 13.31 22.69
CA PHE A 581 6.39 12.97 23.81
C PHE A 581 5.00 12.65 23.28
N ARG A 582 4.64 11.36 23.22
CA ARG A 582 3.28 10.93 22.91
C ARG A 582 2.49 10.81 24.21
N VAL A 583 1.53 11.71 24.40
CA VAL A 583 0.65 11.70 25.59
C VAL A 583 -0.67 11.05 25.23
N HIS A 584 -0.93 9.89 25.82
CA HIS A 584 -2.16 9.12 25.66
C HIS A 584 -3.16 9.63 26.69
N VAL A 585 -4.16 10.41 26.27
CA VAL A 585 -5.01 11.13 27.23
C VAL A 585 -6.00 10.16 27.91
N PRO A 586 -5.93 9.93 29.24
CA PRO A 586 -6.78 8.96 29.93
C PRO A 586 -8.16 9.50 30.33
N THR A 587 -8.33 10.82 30.39
CA THR A 587 -9.54 11.51 30.87
C THR A 587 -9.83 12.73 29.98
N SER A 588 -11.06 13.25 30.02
CA SER A 588 -11.37 14.55 29.38
C SER A 588 -10.95 15.75 30.23
N GLU A 589 -10.45 15.52 31.44
CA GLU A 589 -9.96 16.59 32.30
C GLU A 589 -8.68 17.21 31.74
N PRO A 590 -8.52 18.55 31.79
CA PRO A 590 -7.33 19.20 31.27
C PRO A 590 -6.05 18.73 32.00
N LEU A 591 -5.01 18.43 31.22
CA LEU A 591 -3.71 18.00 31.73
C LEU A 591 -2.65 19.09 31.47
N LEU A 592 -1.60 19.08 32.29
CA LEU A 592 -0.39 19.86 32.09
C LEU A 592 0.80 18.92 31.92
N LEU A 593 1.46 18.99 30.77
CA LEU A 593 2.75 18.37 30.53
C LEU A 593 3.85 19.43 30.75
N ASP A 594 4.74 19.20 31.70
CA ASP A 594 5.91 20.03 31.98
C ASP A 594 7.17 19.26 31.56
N ILE A 595 7.93 19.80 30.61
CA ILE A 595 9.13 19.16 30.05
C ILE A 595 10.36 19.91 30.55
N PHE A 596 11.31 19.14 31.05
CA PHE A 596 12.59 19.61 31.56
C PHE A 596 13.73 18.98 30.77
N ALA A 597 14.84 19.67 30.66
CA ALA A 597 16.05 19.15 30.05
C ALA A 597 17.31 19.57 30.81
N ASN A 598 18.37 18.80 30.64
CA ASN A 598 19.72 19.21 31.01
C ASN A 598 20.74 18.57 30.04
N SER A 599 21.89 19.20 29.87
CA SER A 599 23.01 18.64 29.13
C SER A 599 23.91 17.88 30.11
N VAL A 600 24.04 16.58 29.92
CA VAL A 600 24.78 15.66 30.79
C VAL A 600 25.61 14.71 29.92
N SER A 601 26.91 14.60 30.21
CA SER A 601 27.77 13.63 29.54
C SER A 601 27.40 12.20 29.96
N ALA A 602 27.65 11.22 29.09
CA ALA A 602 27.41 9.80 29.39
C ALA A 602 28.13 9.37 30.68
N GLU A 603 29.37 9.81 30.88
CA GLU A 603 30.16 9.52 32.09
C GLU A 603 29.49 10.06 33.36
N HIS A 604 29.02 11.30 33.34
CA HIS A 604 28.34 11.89 34.50
C HIS A 604 27.00 11.20 34.76
N TYR A 605 26.22 10.89 33.71
CA TYR A 605 24.95 10.17 33.83
C TYR A 605 25.14 8.82 34.54
N LEU A 606 26.19 8.08 34.18
CA LEU A 606 26.50 6.78 34.73
C LEU A 606 26.98 6.81 36.19
N THR A 607 27.36 7.97 36.74
CA THR A 607 27.70 8.10 38.17
C THR A 607 26.50 7.92 39.11
N GLY A 608 25.28 8.06 38.58
CA GLY A 608 24.05 8.03 39.37
C GLY A 608 23.86 9.25 40.29
N GLN A 609 24.72 10.28 40.19
CA GLN A 609 24.53 11.51 40.94
C GLN A 609 23.23 12.24 40.50
N PRO A 610 22.52 12.91 41.42
CA PRO A 610 21.30 13.62 41.09
C PRO A 610 21.53 14.71 40.04
N VAL A 611 20.83 14.61 38.90
CA VAL A 611 20.87 15.64 37.86
C VAL A 611 19.80 16.70 38.12
N LYS A 612 20.20 17.97 38.14
CA LYS A 612 19.26 19.10 38.19
C LYS A 612 18.72 19.40 36.79
N PHE A 613 17.42 19.30 36.58
CA PHE A 613 16.80 19.63 35.30
C PHE A 613 16.28 21.07 35.26
N LYS A 614 16.31 21.72 34.08
CA LYS A 614 15.71 23.04 33.84
C LYS A 614 14.38 22.85 33.10
N SER A 615 13.31 23.53 33.53
CA SER A 615 12.03 23.52 32.79
C SER A 615 12.26 24.23 31.45
N VAL A 616 11.86 23.57 30.36
CA VAL A 616 12.07 24.04 28.97
C VAL A 616 10.75 24.53 28.38
N CYS A 617 9.67 23.78 28.57
CA CYS A 617 8.36 24.12 28.02
C CYS A 617 7.24 23.41 28.77
N LYS A 618 6.06 24.02 28.76
CA LYS A 618 4.84 23.48 29.36
C LYS A 618 3.69 23.51 28.35
N PHE A 619 2.88 22.46 28.35
CA PHE A 619 1.74 22.33 27.45
C PHE A 619 0.48 22.03 28.26
N LYS A 620 -0.58 22.81 28.04
CA LYS A 620 -1.93 22.45 28.47
C LYS A 620 -2.55 21.55 27.41
N ILE A 621 -2.91 20.33 27.79
CA ILE A 621 -3.55 19.35 26.92
C ILE A 621 -5.04 19.34 27.26
N ILE A 622 -5.88 19.60 26.25
CA ILE A 622 -7.34 19.64 26.37
C ILE A 622 -7.91 18.55 25.49
N CYS A 623 -8.77 17.71 26.07
CA CYS A 623 -9.49 16.67 25.36
C CYS A 623 -10.99 16.83 25.63
N GLU A 624 -11.73 17.39 24.69
CA GLU A 624 -13.16 17.66 24.86
C GLU A 624 -13.97 16.36 25.00
N HIS A 625 -13.59 15.32 24.28
CA HIS A 625 -14.30 14.03 24.26
C HIS A 625 -13.32 12.85 24.18
N LEU A 626 -13.47 11.87 25.08
CA LEU A 626 -12.76 10.60 25.00
C LEU A 626 -13.48 9.64 24.04
N CYS A 627 -12.82 9.29 22.95
CA CYS A 627 -13.35 8.31 22.00
C CYS A 627 -13.09 6.84 22.42
N HIS A 628 -12.05 6.60 23.23
CA HIS A 628 -11.59 5.26 23.63
C HIS A 628 -10.98 5.26 25.03
N VAL A 629 -11.00 4.09 25.71
CA VAL A 629 -10.30 3.89 26.99
C VAL A 629 -8.81 3.75 26.74
N MET A 630 -8.00 4.67 27.26
CA MET A 630 -6.55 4.57 27.20
C MET A 630 -6.02 3.66 28.32
N VAL A 631 -5.23 2.65 27.93
CA VAL A 631 -4.54 1.74 28.86
C VAL A 631 -3.16 2.31 29.17
N PRO A 632 -2.69 2.26 30.44
CA PRO A 632 -1.36 2.71 30.79
C PRO A 632 -0.27 1.83 30.14
N LEU A 633 0.86 2.41 29.76
CA LEU A 633 2.03 1.67 29.31
C LEU A 633 2.51 0.68 30.40
N PRO A 634 3.17 -0.43 30.01
CA PRO A 634 3.77 -1.38 30.95
C PRO A 634 4.63 -0.70 32.00
N GLU A 635 4.66 -1.26 33.20
CA GLU A 635 5.38 -0.71 34.34
C GLU A 635 6.89 -0.96 34.21
N CYS A 636 7.52 -0.20 33.31
CA CYS A 636 8.97 -0.15 33.14
C CYS A 636 9.58 1.03 33.91
N ALA A 637 10.90 0.98 34.06
CA ALA A 637 11.78 2.01 34.56
C ALA A 637 11.54 3.33 33.85
N SER A 638 11.64 4.42 34.61
CA SER A 638 11.47 5.77 34.10
C SER A 638 12.51 6.13 33.03
N GLY A 639 12.13 7.05 32.14
CA GLY A 639 13.01 7.57 31.09
C GLY A 639 12.54 7.21 29.68
N GLU A 640 13.43 7.44 28.72
CA GLU A 640 13.17 7.28 27.28
C GLU A 640 12.96 5.83 26.85
N TRP A 641 12.02 5.65 25.92
CA TRP A 641 11.78 4.40 25.21
C TRP A 641 12.64 4.34 23.94
N GLY A 642 13.06 3.14 23.58
CA GLY A 642 13.88 2.84 22.41
C GLY A 642 15.37 2.69 22.70
N PRO A 643 16.16 2.30 21.66
CA PRO A 643 17.56 1.93 21.80
C PRO A 643 18.51 3.09 22.05
N TYR A 644 18.08 4.33 21.80
CA TYR A 644 19.01 5.47 21.74
C TYR A 644 19.79 5.67 23.04
N LYS A 645 19.15 5.45 24.20
CA LYS A 645 19.83 5.46 25.50
C LYS A 645 21.00 4.47 25.56
N ALA A 646 20.77 3.25 25.04
CA ALA A 646 21.77 2.20 25.01
C ALA A 646 22.92 2.53 24.07
N THR A 647 22.62 3.11 22.90
CA THR A 647 23.64 3.62 21.97
C THR A 647 24.48 4.72 22.61
N ARG A 648 23.84 5.74 23.17
CA ARG A 648 24.50 6.91 23.77
C ARG A 648 25.36 6.58 24.99
N LEU A 649 24.85 5.75 25.91
CA LEU A 649 25.53 5.48 27.18
C LEU A 649 26.47 4.27 27.12
N PHE A 650 26.14 3.26 26.31
CA PHE A 650 26.84 1.98 26.33
C PHE A 650 27.51 1.62 25.01
N GLY A 651 27.25 2.35 23.92
CA GLY A 651 27.77 1.99 22.60
C GLY A 651 27.09 0.75 22.02
N LEU A 652 25.84 0.50 22.42
CA LEU A 652 25.00 -0.57 21.90
C LEU A 652 24.22 -0.09 20.68
N ILE A 653 24.62 -0.52 19.48
CA ILE A 653 23.99 -0.14 18.22
C ILE A 653 22.91 -1.15 17.87
N PRO A 654 21.63 -0.75 17.74
CA PRO A 654 20.58 -1.68 17.34
C PRO A 654 20.84 -2.22 15.92
N ILE A 655 20.69 -3.53 15.72
CA ILE A 655 20.81 -4.20 14.41
C ILE A 655 19.42 -4.45 13.83
N THR A 656 18.47 -4.86 14.67
CA THR A 656 17.12 -5.26 14.22
C THR A 656 16.07 -4.17 14.39
N HIS A 657 16.03 -3.51 15.55
CA HIS A 657 14.93 -2.61 15.92
C HIS A 657 15.45 -1.25 16.39
N GLU A 658 15.39 -0.26 15.50
CA GLU A 658 15.76 1.13 15.77
C GLU A 658 14.64 1.92 16.50
N ASP A 659 13.38 1.49 16.33
CA ASP A 659 12.21 2.17 16.86
C ASP A 659 11.86 1.74 18.30
N PRO A 660 11.28 2.64 19.13
CA PRO A 660 10.88 2.32 20.51
C PRO A 660 9.71 1.34 20.64
N ILE A 661 8.95 1.14 19.56
CA ILE A 661 7.78 0.27 19.51
C ILE A 661 8.08 -0.89 18.56
N ILE A 662 7.93 -2.12 19.04
CA ILE A 662 8.10 -3.35 18.29
C ILE A 662 6.73 -4.03 18.16
N ASN A 663 6.36 -4.45 16.96
CA ASN A 663 5.16 -5.27 16.72
C ASN A 663 5.61 -6.62 16.18
N CYS A 664 5.35 -7.70 16.91
CA CYS A 664 5.94 -9.02 16.66
C CYS A 664 5.00 -10.15 17.08
N GLY A 665 5.27 -11.38 16.61
CA GLY A 665 4.45 -12.58 16.81
C GLY A 665 4.45 -13.07 18.24
N GLN A 666 4.22 -14.37 18.37
CA GLN A 666 4.60 -15.10 19.56
C GLN A 666 6.12 -15.03 19.82
N TYR A 667 6.94 -14.85 18.78
CA TYR A 667 8.40 -14.79 18.89
C TYR A 667 8.97 -13.44 18.45
N CYS A 668 10.02 -12.96 19.13
CA CYS A 668 10.76 -11.75 18.74
C CYS A 668 12.25 -11.83 19.12
N ASP A 669 13.12 -11.60 18.13
CA ASP A 669 14.56 -11.46 18.33
C ASP A 669 14.98 -9.99 18.24
N ILE A 670 15.70 -9.50 19.24
CA ILE A 670 16.27 -8.16 19.27
C ILE A 670 17.79 -8.27 19.34
N ARG A 671 18.48 -7.67 18.37
CA ARG A 671 19.94 -7.72 18.28
C ARG A 671 20.61 -6.37 18.40
N PHE A 672 21.73 -6.35 19.10
CA PHE A 672 22.62 -5.19 19.24
C PHE A 672 24.05 -5.54 18.89
N ARG A 673 24.78 -4.58 18.32
CA ARG A 673 26.24 -4.61 18.19
C ARG A 673 26.88 -3.79 19.30
N MET A 674 27.86 -4.36 19.97
CA MET A 674 28.69 -3.71 20.96
C MET A 674 29.86 -3.00 20.27
N LEU A 675 29.97 -1.68 20.43
CA LEU A 675 31.15 -0.93 19.99
C LEU A 675 32.32 -1.02 20.98
N ARG A 676 32.04 -1.44 22.20
CA ARG A 676 33.01 -1.63 23.28
C ARG A 676 32.59 -2.83 24.14
N PRO A 677 33.54 -3.52 24.80
CA PRO A 677 33.21 -4.64 25.67
C PRO A 677 32.28 -4.21 26.82
N LEU A 678 31.20 -4.97 27.02
CA LEU A 678 30.25 -4.81 28.12
C LEU A 678 30.06 -6.17 28.79
N ASN A 679 29.80 -6.17 30.09
CA ASN A 679 29.67 -7.40 30.87
C ASN A 679 28.22 -7.62 31.25
N GLU A 680 27.78 -8.88 31.18
CA GLU A 680 26.50 -9.38 31.70
C GLU A 680 25.25 -8.61 31.22
N PHE A 681 24.36 -9.28 30.52
CA PHE A 681 23.08 -8.70 30.08
C PHE A 681 21.93 -9.34 30.82
N VAL A 682 21.03 -8.48 31.32
CA VAL A 682 19.78 -8.91 31.94
C VAL A 682 18.64 -8.23 31.21
N ALA A 683 17.71 -9.03 30.72
CA ALA A 683 16.50 -8.55 30.06
C ALA A 683 15.28 -8.95 30.90
N ASN A 684 14.40 -7.98 31.19
CA ASN A 684 13.18 -8.19 31.97
C ASN A 684 11.96 -7.87 31.12
N LEU A 685 10.90 -8.69 31.25
CA LEU A 685 9.66 -8.51 30.52
C LEU A 685 8.50 -8.23 31.48
N HIS A 686 7.73 -7.19 31.17
CA HIS A 686 6.61 -6.71 31.99
C HIS A 686 5.32 -6.71 31.19
N ARG A 687 4.18 -7.03 31.82
CA ARG A 687 2.84 -6.87 31.24
C ARG A 687 1.88 -6.46 32.34
N ASN A 688 0.97 -5.54 32.03
CA ASN A 688 -0.02 -5.06 33.00
C ASN A 688 -0.87 -6.22 33.51
N GLY A 689 -1.02 -6.30 34.83
CA GLY A 689 -1.82 -7.34 35.49
C GLY A 689 -1.15 -8.73 35.55
N VAL A 690 0.11 -8.87 35.10
CA VAL A 690 0.84 -10.14 35.13
C VAL A 690 2.12 -9.97 35.97
N ASP A 691 2.38 -10.92 36.86
CA ASP A 691 3.63 -10.97 37.63
C ASP A 691 4.84 -11.19 36.70
N SER A 692 5.79 -10.26 36.71
CA SER A 692 7.01 -10.29 35.90
C SER A 692 7.83 -11.57 36.11
N LYS A 693 7.75 -12.23 37.27
CA LYS A 693 8.43 -13.52 37.50
C LYS A 693 7.97 -14.62 36.55
N ARG A 694 6.70 -14.61 36.14
CA ARG A 694 6.16 -15.57 35.17
C ARG A 694 6.69 -15.32 33.77
N LEU A 695 6.90 -14.04 33.43
CA LEU A 695 7.37 -13.60 32.12
C LEU A 695 8.88 -13.74 31.96
N GLN A 696 9.64 -13.95 33.03
CA GLN A 696 11.09 -14.08 32.92
C GLN A 696 11.53 -15.33 32.16
N ARG A 697 10.70 -16.38 32.14
CA ARG A 697 10.93 -17.60 31.33
C ARG A 697 10.76 -17.36 29.83
N CYS A 698 10.11 -16.25 29.47
CA CYS A 698 9.84 -15.84 28.09
C CYS A 698 10.99 -15.05 27.48
N VAL A 699 12.11 -14.86 28.20
CA VAL A 699 13.24 -14.03 27.78
C VAL A 699 14.53 -14.83 27.89
N GLN A 700 15.24 -14.92 26.78
CA GLN A 700 16.59 -15.47 26.72
C GLN A 700 17.54 -14.42 26.18
N CYS A 701 18.65 -14.18 26.88
CA CYS A 701 19.69 -13.28 26.44
C CYS A 701 20.98 -14.07 26.19
N SER A 702 21.58 -13.88 25.02
CA SER A 702 22.81 -14.53 24.59
C SER A 702 23.77 -13.49 24.01
N VAL A 703 25.07 -13.68 24.23
CA VAL A 703 26.13 -12.79 23.77
C VAL A 703 27.11 -13.61 22.95
N TYR A 704 27.35 -13.19 21.71
CA TYR A 704 28.26 -13.83 20.77
C TYR A 704 29.25 -12.78 20.25
N GLU A 705 30.52 -12.90 20.63
CA GLU A 705 31.57 -11.94 20.30
C GLU A 705 31.17 -10.49 20.62
N ASN A 706 30.86 -9.70 19.58
CA ASN A 706 30.48 -8.30 19.66
C ASN A 706 28.98 -8.07 19.45
N GLU A 707 28.16 -9.12 19.46
CA GLU A 707 26.70 -9.04 19.27
C GLU A 707 25.92 -9.64 20.46
N ILE A 708 24.80 -9.00 20.78
CA ILE A 708 23.85 -9.47 21.80
C ILE A 708 22.56 -9.83 21.09
N LEU A 709 22.01 -10.99 21.42
CA LEU A 709 20.72 -11.48 20.97
C LEU A 709 19.79 -11.67 22.16
N ILE A 710 18.66 -11.00 22.13
CA ILE A 710 17.56 -11.15 23.08
C ILE A 710 16.41 -11.83 22.35
N SER A 711 16.14 -13.08 22.68
CA SER A 711 15.04 -13.86 22.14
C SER A 711 13.87 -13.87 23.11
N LEU A 712 12.69 -13.57 22.60
CA LEU A 712 11.45 -13.43 23.36
C LEU A 712 10.40 -14.40 22.84
N GLU A 713 9.72 -15.09 23.75
CA GLU A 713 8.59 -15.98 23.46
C GLU A 713 7.39 -15.58 24.34
N PHE A 714 6.42 -14.89 23.76
CA PHE A 714 5.29 -14.34 24.50
C PHE A 714 4.23 -15.41 24.77
N PRO A 715 3.71 -15.51 26.02
CA PRO A 715 2.74 -16.54 26.38
C PRO A 715 1.33 -16.26 25.83
N ASP A 716 0.92 -14.99 25.78
CA ASP A 716 -0.36 -14.57 25.21
C ASP A 716 -0.22 -13.27 24.41
N GLU A 717 -1.24 -12.95 23.60
CA GLU A 717 -1.34 -11.64 22.98
C GLU A 717 -1.43 -10.51 24.01
N GLY A 718 -0.79 -9.38 23.69
CA GLY A 718 -0.84 -8.20 24.55
C GLY A 718 0.33 -7.25 24.38
N GLN A 719 0.34 -6.24 25.25
CA GLN A 719 1.38 -5.22 25.30
C GLN A 719 2.37 -5.51 26.43
N TYR A 720 3.64 -5.63 26.05
CA TYR A 720 4.75 -5.95 26.92
C TYR A 720 5.76 -4.81 26.95
N GLY A 721 6.41 -4.64 28.10
CA GLY A 721 7.55 -3.76 28.26
C GLY A 721 8.81 -4.57 28.44
N LEU A 722 9.73 -4.52 27.49
CA LEU A 722 11.06 -5.10 27.64
C LEU A 722 12.00 -4.06 28.22
N GLU A 723 12.79 -4.44 29.20
CA GLU A 723 13.91 -3.65 29.72
C GLU A 723 15.21 -4.40 29.55
N LEU A 724 16.26 -3.69 29.14
CA LEU A 724 17.60 -4.23 29.04
C LEU A 724 18.52 -3.54 30.04
N TYR A 725 19.30 -4.32 30.76
CA TYR A 725 20.30 -3.87 31.71
C TYR A 725 21.65 -4.48 31.37
N THR A 726 22.71 -3.74 31.65
CA THR A 726 24.10 -4.20 31.47
C THR A 726 25.00 -3.66 32.58
N ARG A 727 26.24 -4.14 32.64
CA ARG A 727 27.33 -3.57 33.43
C ARG A 727 28.41 -3.02 32.51
N ASP A 728 28.86 -1.80 32.81
CA ASP A 728 29.99 -1.19 32.11
C ASP A 728 31.31 -1.80 32.63
N SER A 729 32.06 -2.50 31.79
CA SER A 729 33.30 -3.17 32.19
C SER A 729 34.35 -2.23 32.82
N ASN A 730 34.22 -0.91 32.62
CA ASN A 730 35.16 0.12 33.10
C ASN A 730 34.70 0.87 34.37
N GLN A 731 33.51 0.60 34.91
CA GLN A 731 33.04 1.28 36.11
C GLN A 731 33.70 0.73 37.39
N LYS A 732 34.26 1.63 38.22
CA LYS A 732 34.79 1.26 39.55
C LYS A 732 33.66 0.71 40.43
N THR A 733 33.87 -0.46 41.02
CA THR A 733 32.96 -1.08 42.00
C THR A 733 32.69 -0.13 43.16
N LEU A 734 31.47 0.39 43.29
CA LEU A 734 30.99 0.94 44.56
C LEU A 734 30.65 -0.21 45.50
N ASN A 735 31.21 -0.22 46.71
CA ASN A 735 30.93 -1.20 47.77
C ASN A 735 31.07 -2.67 47.35
N GLY A 736 32.01 -2.98 46.46
CA GLY A 736 32.31 -4.36 46.03
C GLY A 736 31.22 -5.04 45.17
N LYS A 737 30.17 -4.32 44.76
CA LYS A 737 29.13 -4.83 43.85
C LYS A 737 28.85 -3.83 42.74
N GLN A 738 29.00 -4.26 41.50
CA GLN A 738 28.59 -3.47 40.35
C GLN A 738 27.09 -3.66 40.10
N LEU A 739 26.32 -2.57 40.13
CA LEU A 739 24.87 -2.60 39.89
C LEU A 739 24.58 -2.65 38.39
N PHE A 740 23.54 -3.40 38.02
CA PHE A 740 22.99 -3.38 36.67
C PHE A 740 22.42 -2.01 36.36
N THR A 741 22.83 -1.42 35.23
CA THR A 741 22.35 -0.11 34.78
C THR A 741 21.36 -0.28 33.63
N HIS A 742 20.21 0.39 33.72
CA HIS A 742 19.19 0.35 32.67
C HIS A 742 19.70 0.97 31.36
N CYS A 743 19.80 0.14 30.33
CA CYS A 743 20.28 0.50 29.00
C CYS A 743 19.18 1.12 28.16
N CYS A 744 18.12 0.36 27.90
CA CYS A 744 16.99 0.79 27.07
C CYS A 744 15.74 -0.03 27.44
N LYS A 745 14.61 0.42 26.90
CA LYS A 745 13.35 -0.31 27.01
C LYS A 745 12.56 -0.20 25.72
N TYR A 746 11.77 -1.23 25.42
CA TYR A 746 10.92 -1.29 24.25
C TYR A 746 9.49 -1.58 24.65
N LEU A 747 8.55 -0.94 23.95
CA LEU A 747 7.15 -1.32 23.99
C LEU A 747 6.93 -2.38 22.93
N ILE A 748 6.55 -3.59 23.32
CA ILE A 748 6.38 -4.71 22.41
C ILE A 748 4.91 -5.12 22.38
N ASN A 749 4.27 -4.99 21.22
CA ASN A 749 2.93 -5.50 21.01
C ASN A 749 3.06 -6.90 20.39
N SER A 750 2.80 -7.92 21.21
CA SER A 750 2.82 -9.32 20.81
C SER A 750 1.43 -9.80 20.45
N ARG A 751 1.33 -10.65 19.43
CA ARG A 751 0.06 -11.19 18.96
C ARG A 751 0.27 -12.68 18.62
N VAL A 752 -0.26 -13.56 19.47
CA VAL A 752 -0.08 -15.02 19.44
C VAL A 752 -1.21 -15.61 18.58
N GLN A 753 -0.87 -16.46 17.59
CA GLN A 753 -1.84 -17.05 16.64
C GLN A 753 -2.52 -18.29 17.23
#